data_AF-A0ABD3XJD4-F1
#
_entry.id   AF-A0ABD3XJD4-F1
#
_cell.length_a   1.000
_cell.length_b   1.000
_cell.length_c   1.000
_cell.angle_alpha   90.00
_cell.angle_beta   90.00
_cell.angle_gamma   90.00
#
_symmetry.space_group_name_H-M   'P 1'
#
loop_
_entity.id
_entity.type
_entity.pdbx_description
1 polymer ?
#
loop_
_entity_poly.entity_id
_entity_poly.type
_entity_poly.pdbx_seq_one_letter_code
_entity_poly.pdbx_strand_id
1 'polypeptide(L)'
;MAEDGSDVNEKKFTKELKQTFLICCVCSEVFDDESRHPRLLPCLHSICFTCLHNVVKDETVQCPICNDITSVPGGDLSKIRKDNTRRDLLDFVNVRTMSSEIKCSQCETDVAVSRCAECKDFLCKQCAHAHNVTKVTKSHPVSTIEELKSTSLTNFCGKSKCQKSGHDQYTVDLYCYKEGCRRPICTLCALTEHKEADGHIIKDGTSTYEQEKRETDTFLAQMKEREKEVDKITNWVKYEILKVHERSMQLEENIKTAFSNCRELLDKRENELILQIKQHCEDKAKVLNQQKARLEEFKMEIKDSISFTDGVLTGYSKAGFLQVHGQINKRHENLYARRFDQCPHRTANMTFNAVNMGTDFQKHVLTLGIVDSVDIDPEHSKIETFTGQVCQPSKVIRVSLFDRERRPFLEEKADVQVRILDTSNHPLTPFYNAVHSDSDNCFFHELTRDEPGVLVADVYVCGLEIRKKIKFAIKDSKLPPVGVKKGARAKDTGRSKTIKPQNTSPASKMNEKVVTGNQPRGSMDVRIEKHLSLPGNEGCGTIVITYTFQSGIQTENHPNPKKPYTGTTRIAYLPDNDKGQKVLKLLKVAFERGLLFAVGVSQTTGVDNCIVWNGVQHKTSRHGGHLSFGYPDPDYLDTVLDQLAAKGVTEVDL
;
A
#
# COMPACT_ATOMS: atom_id res chain seq x y z
N MET A 1 -44.24 -8.11 44.54
CA MET A 1 -43.20 -7.12 44.89
C MET A 1 -42.49 -6.73 43.61
N ALA A 2 -43.12 -5.85 42.83
CA ALA A 2 -42.50 -5.24 41.67
C ALA A 2 -42.13 -3.82 42.12
N GLU A 3 -40.86 -3.61 42.46
CA GLU A 3 -40.33 -2.25 42.60
C GLU A 3 -40.22 -1.66 41.19
N ASP A 4 -40.81 -0.49 41.05
CA ASP A 4 -41.17 0.21 39.83
C ASP A 4 -39.94 0.63 39.00
N GLY A 5 -39.82 0.15 37.75
CA GLY A 5 -38.71 0.45 36.84
C GLY A 5 -38.60 1.93 36.42
N SER A 6 -39.58 2.76 36.78
CA SER A 6 -39.54 4.21 36.57
C SER A 6 -38.60 4.94 37.54
N ASP A 7 -38.52 4.50 38.80
CA ASP A 7 -37.75 5.15 39.88
C ASP A 7 -36.22 5.00 39.70
N VAL A 8 -35.77 3.87 39.11
CA VAL A 8 -34.34 3.61 38.83
C VAL A 8 -33.80 4.53 37.74
N ASN A 9 -34.61 4.82 36.70
CA ASN A 9 -34.20 5.66 35.58
C ASN A 9 -34.18 7.15 35.97
N GLU A 10 -35.11 7.57 36.84
CA GLU A 10 -35.17 8.94 37.36
C GLU A 10 -34.00 9.26 38.34
N LYS A 11 -33.62 8.30 39.19
CA LYS A 11 -32.42 8.42 40.05
C LYS A 11 -31.13 8.48 39.26
N LYS A 12 -31.04 7.76 38.13
CA LYS A 12 -29.88 7.82 37.22
C LYS A 12 -29.80 9.18 36.53
N PHE A 13 -30.91 9.67 35.98
CA PHE A 13 -31.00 10.97 35.30
C PHE A 13 -30.63 12.14 36.22
N THR A 14 -31.16 12.17 37.44
CA THR A 14 -30.86 13.23 38.41
C THR A 14 -29.41 13.21 38.90
N LYS A 15 -28.80 12.02 38.99
CA LYS A 15 -27.36 11.87 39.28
C LYS A 15 -26.48 12.41 38.14
N GLU A 16 -26.85 12.14 36.89
CA GLU A 16 -26.15 12.66 35.69
C GLU A 16 -26.25 14.19 35.61
N LEU A 17 -27.41 14.78 35.89
CA LEU A 17 -27.58 16.23 35.98
C LEU A 17 -26.67 16.85 37.04
N LYS A 18 -26.57 16.24 38.22
CA LYS A 18 -25.72 16.70 39.31
C LYS A 18 -24.24 16.69 38.92
N GLN A 19 -23.77 15.60 38.33
CA GLN A 19 -22.38 15.43 37.95
C GLN A 19 -21.97 16.34 36.78
N THR A 20 -22.89 16.58 35.85
CA THR A 20 -22.60 17.33 34.62
C THR A 20 -22.74 18.84 34.80
N PHE A 21 -23.74 19.30 35.55
CA PHE A 21 -24.13 20.72 35.56
C PHE A 21 -24.02 21.41 36.92
N LEU A 22 -24.00 20.66 38.03
CA LEU A 22 -24.09 21.25 39.39
C LEU A 22 -22.77 21.26 40.16
N ILE A 23 -21.70 20.68 39.61
CA ILE A 23 -20.40 20.56 40.25
C ILE A 23 -19.35 21.32 39.45
N CYS A 24 -18.43 22.00 40.14
CA CYS A 24 -17.28 22.64 39.53
C CYS A 24 -16.24 21.59 39.10
N CYS A 25 -15.80 21.61 37.85
CA CYS A 25 -14.78 20.69 37.34
C CYS A 25 -13.39 20.83 37.97
N VAL A 26 -13.13 21.94 38.68
CA VAL A 26 -11.81 22.23 39.28
C VAL A 26 -11.75 21.77 40.74
N CYS A 27 -12.68 22.21 41.58
CA CYS A 27 -12.70 21.82 43.00
C CYS A 27 -13.59 20.60 43.30
N SER A 28 -14.36 20.11 42.32
CA SER A 28 -15.35 19.03 42.51
C SER A 28 -16.43 19.34 43.55
N GLU A 29 -16.60 20.60 43.92
CA GLU A 29 -17.61 21.08 44.85
C GLU A 29 -18.90 21.50 44.12
N VAL A 30 -20.04 21.38 44.82
CA VAL A 30 -21.33 21.86 44.34
C VAL A 30 -21.33 23.39 44.26
N PHE A 31 -21.92 23.94 43.19
CA PHE A 31 -22.09 25.39 43.07
C PHE A 31 -23.02 25.94 44.16
N ASP A 32 -22.68 27.11 44.70
CA ASP A 32 -23.51 27.85 45.67
C ASP A 32 -23.69 29.32 45.26
N ASP A 33 -24.52 30.06 45.99
CA ASP A 33 -24.80 31.47 45.68
C ASP A 33 -23.75 32.46 46.21
N GLU A 34 -22.94 32.02 47.18
CA GLU A 34 -22.04 32.89 47.96
C GLU A 34 -20.68 33.03 47.29
N SER A 35 -19.85 31.99 47.36
CA SER A 35 -18.45 32.04 46.95
C SER A 35 -18.17 31.15 45.73
N ARG A 36 -18.91 30.05 45.58
CA ARG A 36 -18.75 29.08 44.49
C ARG A 36 -19.83 29.26 43.43
N HIS A 37 -20.28 30.47 43.18
CA HIS A 37 -21.25 30.70 42.12
C HIS A 37 -20.64 30.44 40.74
N PRO A 38 -21.38 29.82 39.82
CA PRO A 38 -20.88 29.39 38.52
C PRO A 38 -20.67 30.57 37.57
N ARG A 39 -19.59 30.54 36.80
CA ARG A 39 -19.27 31.49 35.73
C ARG A 39 -19.19 30.75 34.40
N LEU A 40 -19.97 31.22 33.40
CA LEU A 40 -20.06 30.60 32.08
C LEU A 40 -19.02 31.21 31.13
N LEU A 41 -18.10 30.37 30.66
CA LEU A 41 -17.10 30.75 29.66
C LEU A 41 -17.69 30.69 28.23
N PRO A 42 -17.10 31.39 27.24
CA PRO A 42 -17.49 31.32 25.84
C PRO A 42 -17.50 29.91 25.24
N CYS A 43 -16.63 29.03 25.73
CA CYS A 43 -16.59 27.61 25.36
C CYS A 43 -17.73 26.77 25.98
N LEU A 44 -18.72 27.41 26.61
CA LEU A 44 -19.90 26.83 27.27
C LEU A 44 -19.62 25.97 28.52
N HIS A 45 -18.35 25.85 28.93
CA HIS A 45 -17.98 25.26 30.21
C HIS A 45 -18.11 26.27 31.34
N SER A 46 -18.15 25.77 32.57
CA SER A 46 -18.31 26.66 33.71
C SER A 46 -17.57 26.21 34.94
N ILE A 47 -17.07 27.23 35.64
CA ILE A 47 -16.14 27.12 36.73
C ILE A 47 -16.67 28.00 37.86
N CYS A 48 -16.52 27.56 39.11
CA CYS A 48 -16.96 28.38 40.24
C CYS A 48 -16.05 29.60 40.39
N PHE A 49 -16.57 30.70 40.91
CA PHE A 49 -15.83 31.97 41.00
C PHE A 49 -14.50 31.86 41.76
N THR A 50 -14.49 31.15 42.89
CA THR A 50 -13.25 30.86 43.65
C THR A 50 -12.20 30.14 42.80
N CYS A 51 -12.59 29.11 42.05
CA CYS A 51 -11.64 28.38 41.19
C CYS A 51 -11.22 29.23 39.99
N LEU A 52 -12.12 30.04 39.44
CA LEU A 52 -11.81 30.91 38.32
C LEU A 52 -10.72 31.91 38.69
N HIS A 53 -10.74 32.48 39.90
CA HIS A 53 -9.67 33.35 40.41
C HIS A 53 -8.29 32.68 40.42
N ASN A 54 -8.24 31.37 40.63
CA ASN A 54 -7.00 30.60 40.64
C ASN A 54 -6.53 30.18 39.24
N VAL A 55 -7.41 30.23 38.23
CA VAL A 55 -7.13 29.83 36.85
C VAL A 55 -6.75 31.03 35.97
N VAL A 56 -7.08 32.25 36.39
CA VAL A 56 -6.69 33.48 35.67
C VAL A 56 -5.18 33.67 35.75
N LYS A 57 -4.56 33.84 34.60
CA LYS A 57 -3.14 34.22 34.46
C LYS A 57 -3.01 35.21 33.31
N ASP A 58 -2.23 36.27 33.51
CA ASP A 58 -1.89 37.26 32.48
C ASP A 58 -3.12 37.78 31.70
N GLU A 59 -4.19 38.16 32.42
CA GLU A 59 -5.46 38.64 31.83
C GLU A 59 -6.19 37.63 30.94
N THR A 60 -5.91 36.33 31.08
CA THR A 60 -6.56 35.26 30.34
C THR A 60 -7.00 34.11 31.25
N VAL A 61 -8.01 33.37 30.80
CA VAL A 61 -8.50 32.13 31.43
C VAL A 61 -8.45 31.03 30.40
N GLN A 62 -7.65 29.99 30.68
CA GLN A 62 -7.67 28.75 29.91
C GLN A 62 -8.68 27.78 30.53
N CYS A 63 -9.65 27.32 29.75
CA CYS A 63 -10.64 26.36 30.22
C CYS A 63 -9.98 25.00 30.53
N PRO A 64 -10.11 24.45 31.75
CA PRO A 64 -9.50 23.15 32.10
C PRO A 64 -10.12 21.94 31.39
N ILE A 65 -11.27 22.11 30.73
CA ILE A 65 -12.00 21.03 30.07
C ILE A 65 -11.64 20.94 28.59
N CYS A 66 -11.62 22.06 27.87
CA CYS A 66 -11.37 22.10 26.42
C CYS A 66 -10.11 22.88 25.99
N ASN A 67 -9.39 23.49 26.94
CA ASN A 67 -8.23 24.37 26.70
C ASN A 67 -8.51 25.67 25.93
N ASP A 68 -9.78 26.02 25.69
CA ASP A 68 -10.12 27.30 25.06
C ASP A 68 -9.69 28.48 25.95
N ILE A 69 -9.09 29.48 25.31
CA ILE A 69 -8.58 30.68 25.98
C ILE A 69 -9.61 31.80 25.89
N THR A 70 -10.00 32.33 27.04
CA THR A 70 -10.89 33.49 27.17
C THR A 70 -10.10 34.69 27.66
N SER A 71 -10.16 35.81 26.94
CA SER A 71 -9.56 37.07 27.39
C SER A 71 -10.41 37.72 28.49
N VAL A 72 -9.75 38.19 29.55
CA VAL A 72 -10.33 38.91 30.69
C VAL A 72 -9.51 40.19 30.94
N PRO A 73 -9.74 41.25 30.15
CA PRO A 73 -8.96 42.50 30.26
C PRO A 73 -9.04 43.10 31.67
N GLY A 74 -7.87 43.37 32.26
CA GLY A 74 -7.71 43.87 33.63
C GLY A 74 -7.97 42.84 34.73
N GLY A 75 -8.08 41.54 34.41
CA GLY A 75 -8.31 40.47 35.38
C GLY A 75 -9.69 40.51 36.07
N ASP A 76 -10.59 41.39 35.64
CA ASP A 76 -11.88 41.59 36.26
C ASP A 76 -12.87 40.47 35.90
N LEU A 77 -12.97 39.48 36.79
CA LEU A 77 -13.84 38.32 36.64
C LEU A 77 -15.32 38.63 36.82
N SER A 78 -15.68 39.84 37.26
CA SER A 78 -17.09 40.25 37.31
C SER A 78 -17.71 40.33 35.91
N LYS A 79 -16.88 40.55 34.89
CA LYS A 79 -17.27 40.63 33.47
C LYS A 79 -17.66 39.28 32.87
N ILE A 80 -17.22 38.17 33.44
CA ILE A 80 -17.65 36.83 33.01
C ILE A 80 -19.05 36.59 33.58
N ARG A 81 -20.01 36.17 32.73
CA ARG A 81 -21.42 36.05 33.13
C ARG A 81 -21.58 35.03 34.27
N LYS A 82 -22.26 35.45 35.35
CA LYS A 82 -22.74 34.55 36.41
C LYS A 82 -23.90 33.73 35.84
N ASP A 83 -23.81 32.41 35.94
CA ASP A 83 -24.88 31.52 35.51
C ASP A 83 -25.91 31.34 36.64
N ASN A 84 -26.93 32.18 36.64
CA ASN A 84 -27.96 32.16 37.68
C ASN A 84 -28.95 30.98 37.54
N THR A 85 -28.86 30.19 36.46
CA THR A 85 -29.81 29.09 36.19
C THR A 85 -29.55 27.85 37.05
N ARG A 86 -28.33 27.71 37.58
CA ARG A 86 -27.91 26.50 38.31
C ARG A 86 -28.56 26.34 39.66
N ARG A 87 -28.96 27.44 40.30
CA ARG A 87 -29.67 27.39 41.57
C ARG A 87 -31.03 26.72 41.43
N ASP A 88 -31.78 27.07 40.40
CA ASP A 88 -33.10 26.46 40.15
C ASP A 88 -32.94 24.97 39.82
N LEU A 89 -31.88 24.61 39.09
CA LEU A 89 -31.53 23.21 38.83
C LEU A 89 -31.07 22.46 40.09
N LEU A 90 -30.33 23.12 41.00
CA LEU A 90 -29.88 22.55 42.26
C LEU A 90 -31.07 22.25 43.18
N ASP A 91 -31.99 23.19 43.33
CA ASP A 91 -33.23 23.00 44.10
C ASP A 91 -34.08 21.86 43.52
N PHE A 92 -34.21 21.83 42.19
CA PHE A 92 -34.92 20.77 41.47
C PHE A 92 -34.31 19.38 41.74
N VAL A 93 -32.98 19.24 41.63
CA VAL A 93 -32.29 17.99 41.93
C VAL A 93 -32.41 17.65 43.42
N ASN A 94 -32.28 18.63 44.32
CA ASN A 94 -32.35 18.40 45.77
C ASN A 94 -33.73 17.88 46.20
N VAL A 95 -34.82 18.46 45.68
CA VAL A 95 -36.19 18.01 45.98
C VAL A 95 -36.45 16.57 45.54
N ARG A 96 -35.83 16.13 44.43
CA ARG A 96 -36.02 14.78 43.87
C ARG A 96 -35.06 13.72 44.40
N THR A 97 -33.86 14.09 44.83
CA THR A 97 -32.79 13.13 45.16
C THR A 97 -32.50 12.98 46.65
N MET A 98 -32.88 13.93 47.50
CA MET A 98 -32.50 13.91 48.91
C MET A 98 -33.40 12.99 49.74
N SER A 99 -32.76 12.10 50.51
CA SER A 99 -33.37 11.28 51.57
C SER A 99 -33.45 11.99 52.92
N SER A 100 -32.78 13.14 53.09
CA SER A 100 -32.80 13.99 54.29
C SER A 100 -33.79 15.15 54.15
N GLU A 101 -34.42 15.51 55.26
CA GLU A 101 -35.38 16.61 55.35
C GLU A 101 -34.74 17.97 55.00
N ILE A 102 -35.26 18.65 53.98
CA ILE A 102 -34.82 20.00 53.57
C ILE A 102 -35.18 20.97 54.69
N LYS A 103 -34.21 21.76 55.17
CA LYS A 103 -34.45 22.74 56.25
C LYS A 103 -35.13 24.00 55.72
N CYS A 104 -35.93 24.62 56.57
CA CYS A 104 -36.54 25.91 56.32
C CYS A 104 -35.45 27.00 56.21
N SER A 105 -35.45 27.75 55.12
CA SER A 105 -34.51 28.84 54.84
C SER A 105 -34.65 30.02 55.82
N GLN A 106 -35.82 30.17 56.46
CA GLN A 106 -36.11 31.33 57.31
C GLN A 106 -35.77 31.12 58.80
N CYS A 107 -35.95 29.90 59.31
CA CYS A 107 -35.68 29.58 60.72
C CYS A 107 -34.50 28.62 60.91
N GLU A 108 -34.04 27.94 59.85
CA GLU A 108 -32.93 26.97 59.83
C GLU A 108 -33.07 25.76 60.78
N THR A 109 -34.16 25.69 61.56
CA THR A 109 -34.45 24.63 62.53
C THR A 109 -35.40 23.58 61.99
N ASP A 110 -36.53 24.02 61.44
CA ASP A 110 -37.65 23.14 61.09
C ASP A 110 -37.54 22.61 59.66
N VAL A 111 -38.20 21.47 59.41
CA VAL A 111 -38.32 20.87 58.09
C VAL A 111 -39.23 21.71 57.20
N ALA A 112 -38.76 22.02 56.00
CA ALA A 112 -39.53 22.67 54.98
C ALA A 112 -40.61 21.73 54.43
N VAL A 113 -41.80 22.28 54.18
CA VAL A 113 -42.94 21.56 53.58
C VAL A 113 -43.34 22.15 52.23
N SER A 114 -42.90 23.37 51.94
CA SER A 114 -43.19 24.08 50.70
C SER A 114 -41.99 24.91 50.24
N ARG A 115 -42.02 25.36 48.99
CA ARG A 115 -41.05 26.29 48.40
C ARG A 115 -41.78 27.41 47.69
N CYS A 116 -41.30 28.63 47.87
CA CYS A 116 -41.76 29.78 47.11
C CYS A 116 -40.96 29.93 45.81
N ALA A 117 -41.60 30.00 44.63
CA ALA A 117 -40.87 30.14 43.37
C ALA A 117 -40.28 31.55 43.18
N GLU A 118 -40.89 32.59 43.77
CA GLU A 118 -40.40 33.98 43.68
C GLU A 118 -39.25 34.30 44.65
N CYS A 119 -39.34 33.87 45.91
CA CYS A 119 -38.28 34.06 46.90
C CYS A 119 -37.17 32.99 46.81
N LYS A 120 -37.47 31.84 46.20
CA LYS A 120 -36.60 30.65 46.15
C LYS A 120 -36.31 30.04 47.54
N ASP A 121 -37.12 30.39 48.53
CA ASP A 121 -36.99 29.91 49.90
C ASP A 121 -37.79 28.63 50.13
N PHE A 122 -37.20 27.71 50.89
CA PHE A 122 -37.87 26.55 51.46
C PHE A 122 -38.48 26.94 52.80
N LEU A 123 -39.76 26.65 53.03
CA LEU A 123 -40.53 27.14 54.17
C LEU A 123 -41.13 25.99 54.97
N CYS A 124 -40.94 26.00 56.30
CA CYS A 124 -41.69 25.12 57.20
C CYS A 124 -43.16 25.57 57.27
N LYS A 125 -44.02 24.77 57.90
CA LYS A 125 -45.47 25.07 57.98
C LYS A 125 -45.77 26.45 58.57
N GLN A 126 -45.02 26.88 59.58
CA GLN A 126 -45.22 28.18 60.24
C GLN A 126 -44.74 29.33 59.35
N CYS A 127 -43.54 29.21 58.77
CA CYS A 127 -42.98 30.20 57.86
C CYS A 127 -43.80 30.33 56.57
N ALA A 128 -44.34 29.23 56.03
CA ALA A 128 -45.23 29.23 54.88
C ALA A 128 -46.54 29.97 55.17
N HIS A 129 -47.12 29.75 56.34
CA HIS A 129 -48.32 30.49 56.75
C HIS A 129 -48.03 32.00 56.86
N ALA A 130 -46.95 32.37 57.55
CA ALA A 130 -46.51 33.76 57.66
C ALA A 130 -46.25 34.41 56.29
N HIS A 131 -45.65 33.66 55.36
CA HIS A 131 -45.40 34.09 53.98
C HIS A 131 -46.70 34.39 53.23
N ASN A 132 -47.72 33.54 53.39
CA ASN A 132 -48.98 33.69 52.65
C ASN A 132 -49.92 34.78 53.22
N VAL A 133 -49.67 35.26 54.44
CA VAL A 133 -50.47 36.33 55.07
C VAL A 133 -49.78 37.70 55.06
N THR A 134 -48.46 37.73 54.89
CA THR A 134 -47.68 38.97 54.88
C THR A 134 -47.98 39.77 53.61
N LYS A 135 -48.24 41.08 53.75
CA LYS A 135 -48.67 41.97 52.66
C LYS A 135 -47.77 41.91 51.41
N VAL A 136 -46.47 41.70 51.62
CA VAL A 136 -45.45 41.66 50.56
C VAL A 136 -45.42 40.32 49.82
N THR A 137 -45.64 39.20 50.52
CA THR A 137 -45.39 37.85 50.01
C THR A 137 -46.67 37.03 49.77
N LYS A 138 -47.83 37.54 50.18
CA LYS A 138 -49.13 36.85 50.05
C LYS A 138 -49.54 36.49 48.63
N SER A 139 -48.98 37.15 47.62
CA SER A 139 -49.25 36.90 46.20
C SER A 139 -48.20 35.98 45.56
N HIS A 140 -47.15 35.58 46.28
CA HIS A 140 -46.12 34.73 45.73
C HIS A 140 -46.65 33.29 45.52
N PRO A 141 -46.27 32.62 44.43
CA PRO A 141 -46.59 31.22 44.19
C PRO A 141 -45.76 30.32 45.12
N VAL A 142 -46.47 29.63 46.03
CA VAL A 142 -45.92 28.66 46.97
C VAL A 142 -46.45 27.27 46.63
N SER A 143 -45.55 26.31 46.36
CA SER A 143 -45.88 24.92 46.04
C SER A 143 -45.36 23.99 47.13
N THR A 144 -46.07 22.90 47.39
CA THR A 144 -45.60 21.90 48.37
C THR A 144 -44.41 21.12 47.82
N ILE A 145 -43.55 20.60 48.71
CA ILE A 145 -42.43 19.76 48.27
C ILE A 145 -42.93 18.48 47.56
N GLU A 146 -44.08 17.95 47.99
CA GLU A 146 -44.70 16.78 47.39
C GLU A 146 -45.17 17.04 45.95
N GLU A 147 -45.80 18.19 45.70
CA GLU A 147 -46.12 18.65 44.33
C GLU A 147 -44.83 18.81 43.51
N LEU A 148 -43.80 19.43 44.08
CA LEU A 148 -42.57 19.73 43.36
C LEU A 148 -41.79 18.49 42.90
N LYS A 149 -41.90 17.37 43.62
CA LYS A 149 -41.25 16.10 43.23
C LYS A 149 -41.67 15.60 41.85
N SER A 150 -42.93 15.78 41.46
CA SER A 150 -43.48 15.29 40.19
C SER A 150 -43.56 16.36 39.09
N THR A 151 -43.15 17.59 39.37
CA THR A 151 -43.29 18.73 38.44
C THR A 151 -42.02 19.05 37.66
N SER A 152 -42.15 19.76 36.53
CA SER A 152 -41.02 20.22 35.71
C SER A 152 -40.18 21.32 36.38
N LEU A 153 -38.92 21.45 35.96
CA LEU A 153 -37.97 22.49 36.37
C LEU A 153 -38.55 23.92 36.23
N THR A 154 -39.48 24.14 35.30
CA THR A 154 -40.13 25.45 35.12
C THR A 154 -40.86 25.96 36.36
N ASN A 155 -41.34 25.06 37.23
CA ASN A 155 -41.99 25.45 38.51
C ASN A 155 -40.99 25.87 39.58
N PHE A 156 -39.70 25.61 39.37
CA PHE A 156 -38.63 26.08 40.25
C PHE A 156 -38.17 27.49 39.86
N CYS A 157 -38.42 27.90 38.61
CA CYS A 157 -38.01 29.18 38.03
C CYS A 157 -38.98 30.30 38.44
N GLY A 158 -38.47 31.29 39.19
CA GLY A 158 -39.17 32.55 39.45
C GLY A 158 -38.95 33.60 38.36
N LYS A 159 -39.72 34.69 38.40
CA LYS A 159 -39.43 35.87 37.57
C LYS A 159 -38.06 36.43 37.93
N SER A 160 -37.19 36.58 36.94
CA SER A 160 -35.86 37.12 37.16
C SER A 160 -35.94 38.59 37.56
N LYS A 161 -35.32 38.93 38.69
CA LYS A 161 -35.21 40.30 39.20
C LYS A 161 -33.96 40.97 38.64
N CYS A 162 -33.99 42.30 38.54
CA CYS A 162 -32.83 43.06 38.12
C CYS A 162 -31.70 42.92 39.15
N GLN A 163 -30.47 42.72 38.69
CA GLN A 163 -29.29 42.59 39.56
C GLN A 163 -28.58 43.93 39.82
N LYS A 164 -29.17 45.04 39.36
CA LYS A 164 -28.62 46.37 39.54
C LYS A 164 -29.09 46.93 40.88
N SER A 165 -28.16 47.45 41.67
CA SER A 165 -28.46 48.07 42.96
C SER A 165 -29.57 49.12 42.85
N GLY A 166 -30.60 48.98 43.68
CA GLY A 166 -31.76 49.87 43.71
C GLY A 166 -32.85 49.51 42.71
N HIS A 167 -32.64 48.51 41.86
CA HIS A 167 -33.65 47.98 40.92
C HIS A 167 -34.13 46.57 41.32
N ASP A 168 -33.73 46.08 42.49
CA ASP A 168 -33.88 44.68 42.90
C ASP A 168 -35.34 44.22 42.99
N GLN A 169 -36.30 45.15 43.11
CA GLN A 169 -37.74 44.87 43.08
C GLN A 169 -38.35 44.74 41.68
N TYR A 170 -37.66 45.12 40.62
CA TYR A 170 -38.20 45.11 39.25
C TYR A 170 -37.79 43.86 38.47
N THR A 171 -38.73 43.32 37.70
CA THR A 171 -38.53 42.20 36.80
C THR A 171 -37.84 42.63 35.50
N VAL A 172 -37.04 41.73 34.92
CA VAL A 172 -36.32 41.98 33.67
C VAL A 172 -37.13 41.56 32.43
N ASP A 173 -38.23 42.26 32.19
CA ASP A 173 -39.19 41.93 31.11
C ASP A 173 -38.83 42.51 29.74
N LEU A 174 -37.77 43.31 29.64
CA LEU A 174 -37.32 43.96 28.40
C LEU A 174 -35.93 43.43 28.00
N TYR A 175 -35.58 43.53 26.72
CA TYR A 175 -34.27 43.13 26.21
C TYR A 175 -33.59 44.25 25.44
N CYS A 176 -32.32 44.54 25.77
CA CYS A 176 -31.52 45.53 25.06
C CYS A 176 -30.62 44.87 23.99
N TYR A 177 -30.81 45.27 22.73
CA TYR A 177 -30.14 44.72 21.54
C TYR A 177 -28.87 45.46 21.10
N LYS A 178 -28.47 46.52 21.79
CA LYS A 178 -27.23 47.24 21.46
C LYS A 178 -26.02 46.30 21.55
N GLU A 179 -25.14 46.34 20.56
CA GLU A 179 -23.85 45.64 20.58
C GLU A 179 -23.05 46.03 21.82
N GLY A 180 -22.46 45.02 22.49
CA GLY A 180 -21.79 45.18 23.78
C GLY A 180 -22.72 45.25 25.01
N CYS A 181 -24.06 45.34 24.82
CA CYS A 181 -25.03 45.30 25.91
C CYS A 181 -25.82 43.99 25.98
N ARG A 182 -26.39 43.52 24.86
CA ARG A 182 -27.12 42.25 24.64
C ARG A 182 -27.50 41.48 25.92
N ARG A 183 -28.50 42.00 26.66
CA ARG A 183 -28.92 41.49 27.98
C ARG A 183 -30.39 41.82 28.31
N PRO A 184 -31.05 41.01 29.16
CA PRO A 184 -32.35 41.37 29.73
C PRO A 184 -32.20 42.53 30.73
N ILE A 185 -33.15 43.46 30.72
CA ILE A 185 -33.17 44.68 31.54
C ILE A 185 -34.57 44.90 32.13
N CYS A 186 -34.65 45.60 33.26
CA CYS A 186 -35.94 46.04 33.81
C CYS A 186 -36.38 47.39 33.23
N THR A 187 -37.61 47.78 33.51
CA THR A 187 -38.19 49.07 33.08
C THR A 187 -37.39 50.28 33.57
N LEU A 188 -36.86 50.26 34.80
CA LEU A 188 -36.00 51.35 35.29
C LEU A 188 -34.65 51.40 34.57
N CYS A 189 -34.07 50.24 34.21
CA CYS A 189 -32.83 50.18 33.44
C CYS A 189 -33.02 50.79 32.05
N ALA A 190 -34.16 50.53 31.40
CA ALA A 190 -34.53 51.14 30.12
C ALA A 190 -34.57 52.68 30.19
N LEU A 191 -35.06 53.24 31.29
CA LEU A 191 -35.20 54.69 31.46
C LEU A 191 -33.90 55.40 31.90
N THR A 192 -32.99 54.69 32.55
CA THR A 192 -31.81 55.30 33.19
C THR A 192 -30.53 55.13 32.37
N GLU A 193 -30.18 53.90 32.01
CA GLU A 193 -28.89 53.55 31.39
C GLU A 193 -28.99 53.03 29.96
N HIS A 194 -30.17 52.56 29.56
CA HIS A 194 -30.39 51.99 28.22
C HIS A 194 -31.31 52.88 27.40
N LYS A 195 -31.07 54.19 27.43
CA LYS A 195 -31.90 55.15 26.71
C LYS A 195 -31.75 54.98 25.21
N GLU A 196 -32.86 55.09 24.49
CA GLU A 196 -32.86 55.07 23.02
C GLU A 196 -32.00 56.20 22.43
N ALA A 197 -31.94 57.36 23.10
CA ALA A 197 -31.08 58.48 22.73
C ALA A 197 -29.59 58.10 22.70
N ASP A 198 -29.16 57.13 23.51
CA ASP A 198 -27.79 56.63 23.57
C ASP A 198 -27.57 55.45 22.59
N GLY A 199 -28.49 55.25 21.64
CA GLY A 199 -28.45 54.20 20.62
C GLY A 199 -28.81 52.80 21.13
N HIS A 200 -29.48 52.70 22.28
CA HIS A 200 -29.99 51.42 22.77
C HIS A 200 -31.29 51.04 22.07
N ILE A 201 -31.37 49.80 21.60
CA ILE A 201 -32.59 49.23 20.99
C ILE A 201 -33.25 48.34 22.02
N ILE A 202 -34.44 48.70 22.50
CA ILE A 202 -35.18 47.92 23.50
C ILE A 202 -36.32 47.19 22.80
N LYS A 203 -36.45 45.89 23.07
CA LYS A 203 -37.58 45.07 22.62
C LYS A 203 -38.26 44.40 23.81
N ASP A 204 -39.49 43.98 23.59
CA ASP A 204 -40.22 43.13 24.52
C ASP A 204 -39.49 41.80 24.74
N GLY A 205 -39.36 41.37 26.00
CA GLY A 205 -38.58 40.20 26.38
C GLY A 205 -39.19 38.88 25.90
N THR A 206 -40.53 38.77 25.85
CA THR A 206 -41.21 37.55 25.42
C THR A 206 -41.03 37.30 23.93
N SER A 207 -41.29 38.31 23.10
CA SER A 207 -41.08 38.22 21.65
C SER A 207 -39.60 38.00 21.27
N THR A 208 -38.68 38.63 22.01
CA THR A 208 -37.24 38.42 21.89
C THR A 208 -36.85 36.99 22.23
N TYR A 209 -37.35 36.45 23.35
CA TYR A 209 -37.12 35.07 23.75
C TYR A 209 -37.55 34.08 22.66
N GLU A 210 -38.75 34.25 22.11
CA GLU A 210 -39.24 33.36 21.05
C GLU A 210 -38.38 33.41 19.79
N GLN A 211 -37.90 34.59 19.41
CA GLN A 211 -37.01 34.74 18.26
C GLN A 211 -35.66 34.07 18.49
N GLU A 212 -34.93 34.45 19.55
CA GLU A 212 -33.59 33.93 19.84
C GLU A 212 -33.62 32.42 20.10
N LYS A 213 -34.72 31.91 20.70
CA LYS A 213 -34.96 30.48 20.87
C LYS A 213 -35.09 29.77 19.53
N ARG A 214 -35.89 30.28 18.58
CA ARG A 214 -36.05 29.68 17.25
C ARG A 214 -34.71 29.63 16.49
N GLU A 215 -33.93 30.71 16.58
CA GLU A 215 -32.60 30.77 15.96
C GLU A 215 -31.66 29.72 16.59
N THR A 216 -31.63 29.64 17.93
CA THR A 216 -30.83 28.64 18.67
C THR A 216 -31.29 27.21 18.38
N ASP A 217 -32.59 26.94 18.32
CA ASP A 217 -33.16 25.63 17.98
C ASP A 217 -32.75 25.20 16.56
N THR A 218 -32.70 26.16 15.63
CA THR A 218 -32.23 25.93 14.26
C THR A 218 -30.75 25.55 14.23
N PHE A 219 -29.89 26.30 14.93
CA PHE A 219 -28.47 25.96 15.04
C PHE A 219 -28.26 24.61 15.73
N LEU A 220 -29.02 24.30 16.77
CA LEU A 220 -28.95 23.00 17.45
C LEU A 220 -29.32 21.85 16.51
N ALA A 221 -30.33 22.02 15.66
CA ALA A 221 -30.70 21.04 14.65
C ALA A 221 -29.57 20.83 13.62
N GLN A 222 -28.93 21.90 13.17
CA GLN A 222 -27.78 21.83 12.26
C GLN A 222 -26.58 21.10 12.91
N MET A 223 -26.27 21.42 14.16
CA MET A 223 -25.18 20.77 14.90
C MET A 223 -25.44 19.28 15.12
N LYS A 224 -26.68 18.89 15.43
CA LYS A 224 -27.09 17.48 15.54
C LYS A 224 -26.97 16.72 14.22
N GLU A 225 -27.25 17.36 13.09
CA GLU A 225 -27.05 16.70 11.80
C GLU A 225 -25.56 16.55 11.48
N ARG A 226 -24.76 17.57 11.78
CA ARG A 226 -23.30 17.51 11.61
C ARG A 226 -22.65 16.44 12.49
N GLU A 227 -23.14 16.24 13.71
CA GLU A 227 -22.74 15.12 14.58
C GLU A 227 -22.95 13.77 13.90
N LYS A 228 -24.13 13.55 13.29
CA LYS A 228 -24.40 12.30 12.54
C LYS A 228 -23.47 12.11 11.35
N GLU A 229 -23.11 13.18 10.63
CA GLU A 229 -22.14 13.11 9.53
C GLU A 229 -20.76 12.67 10.02
N VAL A 230 -20.30 13.26 11.12
CA VAL A 230 -19.03 12.88 11.77
C VAL A 230 -19.08 11.43 12.25
N ASP A 231 -20.19 10.99 12.83
CA ASP A 231 -20.37 9.59 13.28
C ASP A 231 -20.32 8.59 12.12
N LYS A 232 -20.95 8.92 10.98
CA LYS A 232 -20.90 8.07 9.77
C LYS A 232 -19.45 7.86 9.32
N ILE A 233 -18.68 8.95 9.22
CA ILE A 233 -17.27 8.90 8.82
C ILE A 233 -16.44 8.15 9.87
N THR A 234 -16.65 8.43 11.15
CA THR A 234 -15.92 7.78 12.25
C THR A 234 -16.15 6.27 12.26
N ASN A 235 -17.39 5.82 12.07
CA ASN A 235 -17.71 4.40 12.00
C ASN A 235 -17.11 3.74 10.76
N TRP A 236 -17.06 4.45 9.63
CA TRP A 236 -16.38 3.94 8.44
C TRP A 236 -14.86 3.85 8.62
N VAL A 237 -14.21 4.84 9.24
CA VAL A 237 -12.79 4.78 9.59
C VAL A 237 -12.51 3.59 10.51
N LYS A 238 -13.35 3.36 11.54
CA LYS A 238 -13.24 2.17 12.39
C LYS A 238 -13.34 0.86 11.59
N TYR A 239 -14.25 0.80 10.61
CA TYR A 239 -14.39 -0.35 9.73
C TYR A 239 -13.16 -0.57 8.83
N GLU A 240 -12.61 0.49 8.24
CA GLU A 240 -11.40 0.40 7.41
C GLU A 240 -10.17 -0.04 8.23
N ILE A 241 -10.03 0.43 9.47
CA ILE A 241 -8.97 -0.05 10.39
C ILE A 241 -9.07 -1.57 10.61
N LEU A 242 -10.28 -2.08 10.86
CA LEU A 242 -10.51 -3.53 11.00
C LEU A 242 -10.17 -4.28 9.71
N LYS A 243 -10.54 -3.73 8.54
CA LYS A 243 -10.26 -4.33 7.24
C LYS A 243 -8.78 -4.38 6.90
N VAL A 244 -8.00 -3.35 7.26
CA VAL A 244 -6.54 -3.36 7.11
C VAL A 244 -5.93 -4.50 7.94
N HIS A 245 -6.38 -4.69 9.18
CA HIS A 245 -5.90 -5.77 10.03
C HIS A 245 -6.24 -7.16 9.47
N GLU A 246 -7.48 -7.38 9.03
CA GLU A 246 -7.92 -8.63 8.40
C GLU A 246 -7.09 -8.96 7.15
N ARG A 247 -6.86 -7.97 6.27
CA ARG A 247 -6.01 -8.16 5.09
C ARG A 247 -4.57 -8.48 5.43
N SER A 248 -4.02 -7.84 6.47
CA SER A 248 -2.66 -8.14 6.95
C SER A 248 -2.53 -9.62 7.35
N MET A 249 -3.48 -10.14 8.14
CA MET A 249 -3.47 -11.54 8.55
C MET A 249 -3.55 -12.50 7.35
N GLN A 250 -4.39 -12.21 6.37
CA GLN A 250 -4.51 -13.04 5.16
C GLN A 250 -3.21 -13.01 4.32
N LEU A 251 -2.60 -11.84 4.15
CA LEU A 251 -1.35 -11.71 3.40
C LEU A 251 -0.20 -12.45 4.09
N GLU A 252 -0.12 -12.41 5.43
CA GLU A 252 0.86 -13.19 6.18
C GLU A 252 0.70 -14.70 5.95
N GLU A 253 -0.53 -15.21 5.94
CA GLU A 253 -0.81 -16.63 5.65
C GLU A 253 -0.43 -17.00 4.21
N ASN A 254 -0.75 -16.12 3.24
CA ASN A 254 -0.38 -16.31 1.84
C ASN A 254 1.15 -16.37 1.66
N ILE A 255 1.89 -15.47 2.31
CA ILE A 255 3.36 -15.47 2.30
C ILE A 255 3.89 -16.77 2.89
N LYS A 256 3.41 -17.17 4.08
CA LYS A 256 3.84 -18.42 4.75
C LYS A 256 3.61 -19.64 3.84
N THR A 257 2.46 -19.71 3.19
CA THR A 257 2.10 -20.80 2.28
C THR A 257 2.99 -20.82 1.04
N ALA A 258 3.20 -19.68 0.39
CA ALA A 258 4.05 -19.57 -0.79
C ALA A 258 5.49 -20.03 -0.50
N PHE A 259 6.08 -19.57 0.61
CA PHE A 259 7.43 -19.99 1.00
C PHE A 259 7.50 -21.45 1.45
N SER A 260 6.40 -22.03 1.99
CA SER A 260 6.34 -23.47 2.27
C SER A 260 6.46 -24.29 1.00
N ASN A 261 5.74 -23.90 -0.07
CA ASN A 261 5.81 -24.56 -1.37
C ASN A 261 7.22 -24.47 -1.98
N CYS A 262 7.90 -23.32 -1.84
CA CYS A 262 9.29 -23.17 -2.29
C CYS A 262 10.23 -24.12 -1.54
N ARG A 263 10.08 -24.28 -0.22
CA ARG A 263 10.87 -25.24 0.57
C ARG A 263 10.65 -26.68 0.10
N GLU A 264 9.41 -27.10 -0.10
CA GLU A 264 9.12 -28.44 -0.60
C GLU A 264 9.74 -28.74 -1.97
N LEU A 265 9.80 -27.75 -2.86
CA LEU A 265 10.45 -27.90 -4.16
C LEU A 265 11.97 -28.08 -4.01
N LEU A 266 12.61 -27.33 -3.11
CA LEU A 266 14.03 -27.48 -2.81
C LEU A 266 14.32 -28.84 -2.19
N ASP A 267 13.52 -29.29 -1.23
CA ASP A 267 13.65 -30.60 -0.59
C ASP A 267 13.51 -31.74 -1.60
N LYS A 268 12.55 -31.64 -2.53
CA LYS A 268 12.40 -32.63 -3.62
C LYS A 268 13.67 -32.69 -4.47
N ARG A 269 14.21 -31.53 -4.86
CA ARG A 269 15.40 -31.47 -5.70
C ARG A 269 16.65 -32.02 -5.01
N GLU A 270 16.80 -31.74 -3.72
CA GLU A 270 17.87 -32.32 -2.90
C GLU A 270 17.81 -33.85 -2.91
N ASN A 271 16.63 -34.41 -2.64
CA ASN A 271 16.43 -35.86 -2.59
C ASN A 271 16.68 -36.53 -3.95
N GLU A 272 16.29 -35.89 -5.07
CA GLU A 272 16.60 -36.37 -6.41
C GLU A 272 18.11 -36.47 -6.68
N LEU A 273 18.89 -35.44 -6.31
CA LEU A 273 20.33 -35.42 -6.51
C LEU A 273 21.04 -36.51 -5.67
N ILE A 274 20.58 -36.71 -4.44
CA ILE A 274 21.07 -37.80 -3.57
C ILE A 274 20.79 -39.16 -4.21
N LEU A 275 19.60 -39.34 -4.79
CA LEU A 275 19.24 -40.59 -5.46
C LEU A 275 20.12 -40.84 -6.70
N GLN A 276 20.41 -39.82 -7.49
CA GLN A 276 21.32 -39.92 -8.65
C GLN A 276 22.73 -40.36 -8.24
N ILE A 277 23.26 -39.79 -7.15
CA ILE A 277 24.56 -40.18 -6.58
C ILE A 277 24.55 -41.66 -6.18
N LYS A 278 23.51 -42.12 -5.47
CA LYS A 278 23.38 -43.53 -5.06
C LYS A 278 23.35 -44.47 -6.27
N GLN A 279 22.58 -44.13 -7.30
CA GLN A 279 22.49 -44.92 -8.53
C GLN A 279 23.84 -44.99 -9.25
N HIS A 280 24.55 -43.87 -9.40
CA HIS A 280 25.88 -43.86 -10.00
C HIS A 280 26.90 -44.69 -9.20
N CYS A 281 26.82 -44.69 -7.87
CA CYS A 281 27.63 -45.55 -7.01
C CYS A 281 27.34 -47.03 -7.27
N GLU A 282 26.06 -47.42 -7.31
CA GLU A 282 25.63 -48.80 -7.57
C GLU A 282 26.10 -49.29 -8.94
N ASP A 283 25.94 -48.49 -9.99
CA ASP A 283 26.36 -48.83 -11.35
C ASP A 283 27.88 -49.03 -11.44
N LYS A 284 28.66 -48.11 -10.85
CA LYS A 284 30.12 -48.22 -10.82
C LYS A 284 30.58 -49.43 -10.00
N ALA A 285 29.99 -49.65 -8.83
CA ALA A 285 30.31 -50.78 -7.96
C ALA A 285 30.01 -52.12 -8.65
N LYS A 286 28.88 -52.22 -9.36
CA LYS A 286 28.52 -53.41 -10.14
C LYS A 286 29.58 -53.77 -11.18
N VAL A 287 30.02 -52.79 -11.97
CA VAL A 287 31.06 -53.00 -12.99
C VAL A 287 32.39 -53.42 -12.36
N LEU A 288 32.81 -52.74 -11.29
CA LEU A 288 34.07 -53.05 -10.59
C LEU A 288 34.04 -54.43 -9.91
N ASN A 289 32.91 -54.82 -9.30
CA ASN A 289 32.76 -56.14 -8.69
C ASN A 289 32.79 -57.26 -9.74
N GLN A 290 32.18 -57.05 -10.91
CA GLN A 290 32.28 -58.01 -12.02
C GLN A 290 33.72 -58.14 -12.54
N GLN A 291 34.43 -57.02 -12.67
CA GLN A 291 35.84 -57.04 -13.04
C GLN A 291 36.70 -57.77 -12.00
N LYS A 292 36.48 -57.49 -10.71
CA LYS A 292 37.16 -58.16 -9.60
C LYS A 292 36.97 -59.67 -9.65
N ALA A 293 35.73 -60.13 -9.84
CA ALA A 293 35.42 -61.56 -9.90
C ALA A 293 36.19 -62.27 -11.02
N ARG A 294 36.24 -61.68 -12.23
CA ARG A 294 37.01 -62.24 -13.37
C ARG A 294 38.51 -62.30 -13.10
N LEU A 295 39.06 -61.26 -12.45
CA LEU A 295 40.49 -61.22 -12.11
C LEU A 295 40.85 -62.22 -11.02
N GLU A 296 39.99 -62.40 -10.00
CA GLU A 296 40.20 -63.41 -8.96
C GLU A 296 40.08 -64.84 -9.48
N GLU A 297 39.14 -65.10 -10.39
CA GLU A 297 39.02 -66.40 -11.07
C GLU A 297 40.29 -66.71 -11.87
N PHE A 298 40.77 -65.78 -12.70
CA PHE A 298 42.01 -65.98 -13.46
C PHE A 298 43.24 -66.15 -12.56
N LYS A 299 43.32 -65.38 -11.47
CA LYS A 299 44.38 -65.55 -10.47
C LYS A 299 44.35 -66.94 -9.85
N MET A 300 43.17 -67.49 -9.55
CA MET A 300 43.02 -68.84 -9.02
C MET A 300 43.48 -69.89 -10.02
N GLU A 301 43.09 -69.77 -11.30
CA GLU A 301 43.55 -70.67 -12.37
C GLU A 301 45.08 -70.72 -12.51
N ILE A 302 45.73 -69.56 -12.40
CA ILE A 302 47.20 -69.45 -12.41
C ILE A 302 47.78 -70.12 -11.16
N LYS A 303 47.23 -69.83 -9.98
CA LYS A 303 47.71 -70.37 -8.70
C LYS A 303 47.63 -71.89 -8.66
N ASP A 304 46.54 -72.47 -9.14
CA ASP A 304 46.36 -73.92 -9.22
C ASP A 304 47.39 -74.56 -10.17
N SER A 305 47.64 -73.92 -11.32
CA SER A 305 48.66 -74.37 -12.28
C SER A 305 50.07 -74.34 -11.68
N ILE A 306 50.40 -73.28 -10.92
CA ILE A 306 51.67 -73.16 -10.21
C ILE A 306 51.80 -74.25 -9.15
N SER A 307 50.78 -74.43 -8.30
CA SER A 307 50.81 -75.42 -7.22
C SER A 307 50.97 -76.84 -7.72
N PHE A 308 50.27 -77.20 -8.80
CA PHE A 308 50.42 -78.52 -9.42
C PHE A 308 51.83 -78.71 -9.98
N THR A 309 52.35 -77.71 -10.68
CA THR A 309 53.69 -77.77 -11.28
C THR A 309 54.79 -77.88 -10.22
N ASP A 310 54.68 -77.12 -9.14
CA ASP A 310 55.63 -77.14 -8.03
C ASP A 310 55.68 -78.52 -7.34
N GLY A 311 54.50 -79.13 -7.11
CA GLY A 311 54.40 -80.49 -6.57
C GLY A 311 55.05 -81.54 -7.49
N VAL A 312 54.88 -81.40 -8.81
CA VAL A 312 55.52 -82.29 -9.78
C VAL A 312 57.04 -82.10 -9.81
N LEU A 313 57.53 -80.86 -9.75
CA LEU A 313 58.97 -80.56 -9.79
C LEU A 313 59.71 -81.02 -8.52
N THR A 314 59.04 -81.02 -7.37
CA THR A 314 59.66 -81.35 -6.08
C THR A 314 59.53 -82.83 -5.69
N GLY A 315 58.43 -83.50 -6.07
CA GLY A 315 58.09 -84.82 -5.53
C GLY A 315 58.09 -85.99 -6.51
N TYR A 316 58.13 -85.77 -7.83
CA TYR A 316 57.94 -86.85 -8.80
C TYR A 316 59.25 -87.50 -9.23
N SER A 317 59.18 -88.77 -9.64
CA SER A 317 60.30 -89.45 -10.29
C SER A 317 60.55 -88.88 -11.70
N LYS A 318 61.76 -89.07 -12.24
CA LYS A 318 62.13 -88.59 -13.59
C LYS A 318 61.15 -89.05 -14.68
N ALA A 319 60.68 -90.30 -14.61
CA ALA A 319 59.72 -90.85 -15.56
C ALA A 319 58.31 -90.24 -15.38
N GLY A 320 57.87 -90.06 -14.14
CA GLY A 320 56.58 -89.43 -13.83
C GLY A 320 56.50 -87.97 -14.28
N PHE A 321 57.59 -87.21 -14.11
CA PHE A 321 57.71 -85.84 -14.64
C PHE A 321 57.54 -85.80 -16.17
N LEU A 322 58.29 -86.63 -16.89
CA LEU A 322 58.26 -86.65 -18.36
C LEU A 322 56.88 -87.02 -18.91
N GLN A 323 56.09 -87.81 -18.18
CA GLN A 323 54.73 -88.18 -18.58
C GLN A 323 53.74 -87.00 -18.57
N VAL A 324 53.93 -86.01 -17.68
CA VAL A 324 52.99 -84.87 -17.51
C VAL A 324 53.53 -83.53 -18.01
N HIS A 325 54.85 -83.40 -18.19
CA HIS A 325 55.53 -82.15 -18.59
C HIS A 325 54.93 -81.49 -19.84
N GLY A 326 54.58 -82.26 -20.88
CA GLY A 326 53.98 -81.72 -22.10
C GLY A 326 52.63 -81.04 -21.86
N GLN A 327 51.82 -81.56 -20.93
CA GLN A 327 50.54 -80.94 -20.58
C GLN A 327 50.72 -79.67 -19.73
N ILE A 328 51.69 -79.69 -18.81
CA ILE A 328 52.04 -78.53 -17.98
C ILE A 328 52.46 -77.36 -18.86
N ASN A 329 53.41 -77.57 -19.78
CA ASN A 329 53.90 -76.50 -20.64
C ASN A 329 52.79 -75.93 -21.53
N LYS A 330 51.96 -76.79 -22.12
CA LYS A 330 50.83 -76.33 -22.93
C LYS A 330 49.82 -75.50 -22.12
N ARG A 331 49.56 -75.88 -20.86
CA ARG A 331 48.71 -75.09 -19.96
C ARG A 331 49.35 -73.75 -19.60
N HIS A 332 50.65 -73.74 -19.31
CA HIS A 332 51.40 -72.53 -18.98
C HIS A 332 51.47 -71.56 -20.16
N GLU A 333 51.76 -72.05 -21.36
CA GLU A 333 51.73 -71.25 -22.60
C GLU A 333 50.36 -70.61 -22.80
N ASN A 334 49.27 -71.37 -22.63
CA ASN A 334 47.91 -70.86 -22.74
C ASN A 334 47.58 -69.78 -21.69
N LEU A 335 47.92 -70.01 -20.42
CA LEU A 335 47.66 -69.04 -19.34
C LEU A 335 48.53 -67.79 -19.49
N TYR A 336 49.79 -67.94 -19.90
CA TYR A 336 50.72 -66.84 -20.10
C TYR A 336 50.32 -65.96 -21.30
N ALA A 337 49.81 -66.57 -22.37
CA ALA A 337 49.33 -65.83 -23.54
C ALA A 337 47.95 -65.17 -23.33
N ARG A 338 47.17 -65.59 -22.33
CA ARG A 338 45.82 -65.08 -22.08
C ARG A 338 45.88 -63.64 -21.55
N ARG A 339 45.25 -62.72 -22.28
CA ARG A 339 45.14 -61.31 -21.87
C ARG A 339 44.13 -61.15 -20.71
N PHE A 340 44.38 -60.18 -19.85
CA PHE A 340 43.52 -59.81 -18.73
C PHE A 340 43.47 -58.30 -18.54
N ASP A 341 42.48 -57.82 -17.78
CA ASP A 341 42.29 -56.39 -17.51
C ASP A 341 43.44 -55.82 -16.66
N GLN A 342 44.13 -54.78 -17.16
CA GLN A 342 45.30 -54.18 -16.49
C GLN A 342 44.98 -52.92 -15.66
N CYS A 343 43.78 -52.36 -15.79
CA CYS A 343 43.35 -51.20 -15.02
C CYS A 343 41.85 -51.27 -14.68
N PRO A 344 41.37 -50.58 -13.63
CA PRO A 344 39.96 -50.53 -13.29
C PRO A 344 39.10 -49.96 -14.43
N HIS A 345 37.97 -50.60 -14.74
CA HIS A 345 37.05 -50.14 -15.80
C HIS A 345 36.27 -48.87 -15.44
N ARG A 346 36.24 -48.51 -14.16
CA ARG A 346 35.59 -47.30 -13.61
C ARG A 346 36.44 -46.71 -12.49
N THR A 347 36.27 -45.41 -12.23
CA THR A 347 36.93 -44.69 -11.14
C THR A 347 35.91 -44.16 -10.13
N ALA A 348 36.36 -43.88 -8.90
CA ALA A 348 35.54 -43.29 -7.85
C ALA A 348 35.16 -41.81 -8.11
N ASN A 349 35.70 -41.19 -9.17
CA ASN A 349 35.51 -39.76 -9.43
C ASN A 349 34.04 -39.41 -9.64
N MET A 350 33.51 -38.58 -8.74
CA MET A 350 32.16 -38.00 -8.75
C MET A 350 32.27 -36.60 -8.15
N THR A 351 31.55 -35.64 -8.73
CA THR A 351 31.61 -34.24 -8.30
C THR A 351 30.21 -33.66 -8.22
N PHE A 352 29.93 -32.95 -7.14
CA PHE A 352 28.74 -32.10 -7.02
C PHE A 352 29.13 -30.65 -7.35
N ASN A 353 28.50 -30.06 -8.36
CA ASN A 353 28.71 -28.66 -8.73
C ASN A 353 27.66 -27.77 -8.05
N ALA A 354 28.09 -27.03 -7.03
CA ALA A 354 27.24 -26.13 -6.26
C ALA A 354 27.38 -24.65 -6.66
N VAL A 355 28.07 -24.32 -7.75
CA VAL A 355 28.44 -22.93 -8.11
C VAL A 355 27.21 -22.03 -8.19
N ASN A 356 26.11 -22.52 -8.76
CA ASN A 356 24.89 -21.75 -8.93
C ASN A 356 24.03 -21.63 -7.64
N MET A 357 24.38 -22.36 -6.56
CA MET A 357 23.68 -22.28 -5.26
C MET A 357 24.26 -21.22 -4.32
N GLY A 358 25.35 -20.56 -4.71
CA GLY A 358 25.98 -19.51 -3.93
C GLY A 358 25.27 -18.16 -4.08
N THR A 359 26.05 -17.13 -4.41
CA THR A 359 25.57 -15.74 -4.46
C THR A 359 24.45 -15.49 -5.46
N ASP A 360 24.35 -16.29 -6.53
CA ASP A 360 23.32 -16.12 -7.56
C ASP A 360 21.95 -16.60 -7.06
N PHE A 361 21.90 -17.74 -6.38
CA PHE A 361 20.69 -18.19 -5.72
C PHE A 361 20.27 -17.23 -4.60
N GLN A 362 21.23 -16.71 -3.82
CA GLN A 362 20.93 -15.71 -2.78
C GLN A 362 20.29 -14.43 -3.37
N LYS A 363 20.83 -13.91 -4.49
CA LYS A 363 20.23 -12.77 -5.19
C LYS A 363 18.82 -13.09 -5.69
N HIS A 364 18.60 -14.29 -6.24
CA HIS A 364 17.27 -14.71 -6.69
C HIS A 364 16.29 -14.82 -5.52
N VAL A 365 16.70 -15.40 -4.39
CA VAL A 365 15.87 -15.50 -3.17
C VAL A 365 15.45 -14.12 -2.67
N LEU A 366 16.33 -13.12 -2.73
CA LEU A 366 16.00 -11.74 -2.35
C LEU A 366 14.96 -11.07 -3.30
N THR A 367 14.72 -11.64 -4.47
CA THR A 367 13.67 -11.18 -5.40
C THR A 367 12.34 -11.93 -5.22
N LEU A 368 12.27 -12.93 -4.34
CA LEU A 368 11.06 -13.72 -4.13
C LEU A 368 10.07 -13.00 -3.21
N GLY A 369 8.95 -12.59 -3.79
CA GLY A 369 7.85 -11.92 -3.08
C GLY A 369 8.11 -10.42 -2.89
N ILE A 370 7.15 -9.61 -3.28
CA ILE A 370 7.14 -8.16 -3.07
C ILE A 370 5.86 -7.85 -2.28
N VAL A 371 5.98 -7.01 -1.26
CA VAL A 371 4.84 -6.50 -0.49
C VAL A 371 4.69 -5.03 -0.85
N ASP A 372 3.67 -4.73 -1.65
CA ASP A 372 3.31 -3.37 -2.01
C ASP A 372 2.13 -2.89 -1.14
N SER A 373 2.19 -1.64 -0.70
CA SER A 373 1.12 -0.95 0.01
C SER A 373 0.77 0.29 -0.79
N VAL A 374 -0.48 0.38 -1.23
CA VAL A 374 -0.89 1.44 -2.15
C VAL A 374 -2.28 1.96 -1.80
N ASP A 375 -2.40 3.29 -1.69
CA ASP A 375 -3.64 4.01 -1.37
C ASP A 375 -4.48 4.25 -2.64
N ILE A 376 -4.85 3.17 -3.32
CA ILE A 376 -5.66 3.23 -4.55
C ILE A 376 -7.14 3.08 -4.22
N ASP A 377 -7.97 3.88 -4.87
CA ASP A 377 -9.41 3.72 -4.88
C ASP A 377 -9.86 2.90 -6.11
N PRO A 378 -10.30 1.63 -5.92
CA PRO A 378 -10.77 0.81 -7.02
C PRO A 378 -12.03 1.36 -7.70
N GLU A 379 -12.83 2.20 -7.04
CA GLU A 379 -14.08 2.73 -7.64
C GLU A 379 -13.81 3.83 -8.68
N HIS A 380 -12.78 4.64 -8.45
CA HIS A 380 -12.39 5.74 -9.33
C HIS A 380 -11.35 5.33 -10.38
N SER A 381 -10.68 4.18 -10.19
CA SER A 381 -9.78 3.58 -11.18
C SER A 381 -10.53 3.25 -12.49
N LYS A 382 -9.90 3.53 -13.63
CA LYS A 382 -10.49 3.39 -14.97
C LYS A 382 -9.78 2.32 -15.78
N ILE A 383 -10.55 1.53 -16.53
CA ILE A 383 -10.05 0.52 -17.46
C ILE A 383 -10.58 0.86 -18.84
N GLU A 384 -9.69 0.96 -19.82
CA GLU A 384 -10.00 1.27 -21.20
C GLU A 384 -9.35 0.24 -22.12
N THR A 385 -9.95 0.01 -23.30
CA THR A 385 -9.35 -0.87 -24.31
C THR A 385 -9.15 -0.15 -25.62
N PHE A 386 -7.96 -0.29 -26.18
CA PHE A 386 -7.56 0.29 -27.46
C PHE A 386 -7.20 -0.83 -28.43
N THR A 387 -7.40 -0.60 -29.73
CA THR A 387 -6.91 -1.53 -30.76
C THR A 387 -5.44 -1.22 -31.00
N GLY A 388 -4.56 -2.21 -30.84
CA GLY A 388 -3.13 -2.03 -31.02
C GLY A 388 -2.78 -1.74 -32.49
N GLN A 389 -1.70 -0.99 -32.71
CA GLN A 389 -1.29 -0.49 -34.03
C GLN A 389 -0.39 -1.49 -34.80
N VAL A 390 -0.56 -2.79 -34.54
CA VAL A 390 0.35 -3.87 -35.00
C VAL A 390 -0.28 -4.65 -36.16
N CYS A 391 0.53 -5.30 -37.00
CA CYS A 391 0.10 -6.12 -38.14
C CYS A 391 -0.75 -7.36 -37.79
N GLN A 392 -0.99 -7.64 -36.50
CA GLN A 392 -1.90 -8.67 -36.00
C GLN A 392 -3.01 -8.05 -35.16
N PRO A 393 -4.22 -8.63 -35.13
CA PRO A 393 -5.33 -8.10 -34.34
C PRO A 393 -5.00 -8.16 -32.83
N SER A 394 -4.67 -7.00 -32.28
CA SER A 394 -4.25 -6.82 -30.88
C SER A 394 -5.19 -5.86 -30.14
N LYS A 395 -5.34 -6.10 -28.84
CA LYS A 395 -6.09 -5.22 -27.92
C LYS A 395 -5.20 -4.85 -26.75
N VAL A 396 -5.05 -3.54 -26.53
CA VAL A 396 -4.32 -2.98 -25.40
C VAL A 396 -5.34 -2.61 -24.32
N ILE A 397 -5.15 -3.14 -23.12
CA ILE A 397 -5.90 -2.78 -21.91
C ILE A 397 -5.08 -1.73 -21.17
N ARG A 398 -5.64 -0.54 -21.00
CA ARG A 398 -5.06 0.55 -20.20
C ARG A 398 -5.78 0.64 -18.86
N VAL A 399 -5.03 0.73 -17.78
CA VAL A 399 -5.52 0.88 -16.42
C VAL A 399 -4.97 2.18 -15.85
N SER A 400 -5.86 3.12 -15.51
CA SER A 400 -5.52 4.39 -14.86
C SER A 400 -5.97 4.33 -13.41
N LEU A 401 -5.04 4.49 -12.47
CA LEU A 401 -5.28 4.39 -11.05
C LEU A 401 -5.49 5.78 -10.44
N PHE A 402 -6.40 5.90 -9.48
CA PHE A 402 -6.72 7.15 -8.80
C PHE A 402 -6.81 6.93 -7.29
N ASP A 403 -6.44 7.95 -6.51
CA ASP A 403 -6.72 7.99 -5.08
C ASP A 403 -8.19 8.39 -4.79
N ARG A 404 -8.60 8.38 -3.52
CA ARG A 404 -9.96 8.78 -3.10
C ARG A 404 -10.26 10.27 -3.34
N GLU A 405 -9.25 11.11 -3.49
CA GLU A 405 -9.38 12.53 -3.86
C GLU A 405 -9.43 12.72 -5.39
N ARG A 406 -9.47 11.63 -6.17
CA ARG A 406 -9.46 11.59 -7.64
C ARG A 406 -8.19 12.14 -8.28
N ARG A 407 -7.09 12.16 -7.54
CA ARG A 407 -5.78 12.47 -8.11
C ARG A 407 -5.23 11.22 -8.79
N PRO A 408 -4.59 11.36 -9.96
CA PRO A 408 -3.96 10.24 -10.63
C PRO A 408 -2.84 9.70 -9.73
N PHE A 409 -2.84 8.39 -9.55
CA PHE A 409 -1.83 7.69 -8.76
C PHE A 409 -0.54 7.62 -9.57
N LEU A 410 0.56 8.23 -9.09
CA LEU A 410 1.76 8.55 -9.86
C LEU A 410 2.97 7.63 -9.61
N GLU A 411 2.81 6.56 -8.83
CA GLU A 411 3.94 5.70 -8.45
C GLU A 411 4.01 4.41 -9.26
N GLU A 412 5.21 4.05 -9.71
CA GLU A 412 5.56 2.81 -10.46
C GLU A 412 5.25 1.50 -9.72
N LYS A 413 4.85 1.54 -8.45
CA LYS A 413 4.88 0.38 -7.52
C LYS A 413 3.54 -0.34 -7.33
N ALA A 414 2.52 -0.05 -8.14
CA ALA A 414 1.25 -0.77 -8.02
C ALA A 414 1.29 -2.12 -8.74
N ASP A 415 1.03 -3.21 -8.01
CA ASP A 415 0.82 -4.55 -8.60
C ASP A 415 -0.52 -4.58 -9.34
N VAL A 416 -0.50 -4.33 -10.64
CA VAL A 416 -1.68 -4.40 -11.51
C VAL A 416 -1.66 -5.73 -12.26
N GLN A 417 -2.58 -6.62 -11.91
CA GLN A 417 -2.72 -7.92 -12.54
C GLN A 417 -3.94 -7.95 -13.46
N VAL A 418 -3.78 -8.49 -14.66
CA VAL A 418 -4.84 -8.64 -15.66
C VAL A 418 -5.04 -10.13 -15.94
N ARG A 419 -6.31 -10.55 -15.99
CA ARG A 419 -6.74 -11.89 -16.37
C ARG A 419 -7.81 -11.80 -17.44
N ILE A 420 -7.69 -12.63 -18.48
CA ILE A 420 -8.66 -12.67 -19.56
C ILE A 420 -9.66 -13.79 -19.31
N LEU A 421 -10.95 -13.48 -19.40
CA LEU A 421 -12.06 -14.40 -19.26
C LEU A 421 -12.84 -14.53 -20.56
N ASP A 422 -13.57 -15.62 -20.70
CA ASP A 422 -14.63 -15.76 -21.70
C ASP A 422 -15.87 -14.93 -21.34
N THR A 423 -16.87 -14.89 -22.22
CA THR A 423 -18.13 -14.15 -21.98
C THR A 423 -19.00 -14.74 -20.86
N SER A 424 -18.66 -15.93 -20.38
CA SER A 424 -19.29 -16.66 -19.28
C SER A 424 -18.49 -16.54 -17.98
N ASN A 425 -17.46 -15.68 -17.93
CA ASN A 425 -16.55 -15.42 -16.82
C ASN A 425 -15.60 -16.59 -16.44
N HIS A 426 -15.34 -17.55 -17.32
CA HIS A 426 -14.32 -18.56 -17.09
C HIS A 426 -12.93 -18.03 -17.46
N PRO A 427 -11.91 -18.29 -16.64
CA PRO A 427 -10.54 -17.83 -16.90
C PRO A 427 -9.92 -18.56 -18.09
N LEU A 428 -9.48 -17.80 -19.09
CA LEU A 428 -8.77 -18.30 -20.27
C LEU A 428 -7.25 -18.22 -20.11
N THR A 429 -6.78 -17.35 -19.21
CA THR A 429 -5.35 -17.12 -18.96
C THR A 429 -5.02 -17.10 -17.46
N PRO A 430 -3.75 -17.36 -17.08
CA PRO A 430 -3.25 -16.98 -15.76
C PRO A 430 -3.27 -15.44 -15.58
N PHE A 431 -2.97 -14.97 -14.37
CA PHE A 431 -2.76 -13.54 -14.11
C PHE A 431 -1.45 -13.08 -14.77
N TYR A 432 -1.50 -11.92 -15.42
CA TYR A 432 -0.34 -11.23 -15.99
C TYR A 432 -0.15 -9.89 -15.31
N ASN A 433 1.10 -9.52 -15.02
CA ASN A 433 1.41 -8.19 -14.53
C ASN A 433 1.37 -7.20 -15.69
N ALA A 434 0.63 -6.10 -15.53
CA ALA A 434 0.61 -4.99 -16.47
C ALA A 434 1.89 -4.15 -16.33
N VAL A 435 2.33 -3.58 -17.44
CA VAL A 435 3.55 -2.78 -17.51
C VAL A 435 3.21 -1.31 -17.27
N HIS A 436 3.92 -0.65 -16.35
CA HIS A 436 3.78 0.78 -16.11
C HIS A 436 4.37 1.60 -17.27
N SER A 437 3.70 2.67 -17.68
CA SER A 437 4.23 3.68 -18.61
C SER A 437 4.37 5.02 -17.91
N ASP A 438 5.61 5.50 -17.80
CA ASP A 438 5.94 6.78 -17.14
C ASP A 438 5.39 8.00 -17.89
N SER A 439 5.14 7.86 -19.20
CA SER A 439 4.67 8.97 -20.06
C SER A 439 3.17 9.24 -19.93
N ASP A 440 2.38 8.19 -19.68
CA ASP A 440 0.92 8.24 -19.60
C ASP A 440 0.38 8.03 -18.18
N ASN A 441 1.27 7.72 -17.22
CA ASN A 441 0.93 7.40 -15.83
C ASN A 441 -0.19 6.36 -15.72
N CYS A 442 -0.05 5.27 -16.49
CA CYS A 442 -1.03 4.21 -16.63
C CYS A 442 -0.32 2.86 -16.76
N PHE A 443 -1.04 1.79 -16.43
CA PHE A 443 -0.59 0.42 -16.62
C PHE A 443 -1.20 -0.17 -17.89
N PHE A 444 -0.41 -0.91 -18.65
CA PHE A 444 -0.80 -1.46 -19.94
C PHE A 444 -0.59 -2.98 -19.99
N HIS A 445 -1.57 -3.67 -20.56
CA HIS A 445 -1.45 -5.08 -20.94
C HIS A 445 -1.90 -5.26 -22.38
N GLU A 446 -1.01 -5.75 -23.24
CA GLU A 446 -1.32 -6.03 -24.64
C GLU A 446 -1.68 -7.50 -24.84
N LEU A 447 -2.86 -7.74 -25.41
CA LEU A 447 -3.36 -9.06 -25.75
C LEU A 447 -3.36 -9.25 -27.28
N THR A 448 -2.64 -10.27 -27.73
CA THR A 448 -2.64 -10.75 -29.12
C THR A 448 -3.35 -12.10 -29.20
N ARG A 449 -4.31 -12.26 -30.12
CA ARG A 449 -4.96 -13.55 -30.42
C ARG A 449 -5.17 -13.72 -31.91
N ASP A 450 -5.03 -14.97 -32.36
CA ASP A 450 -5.25 -15.36 -33.76
C ASP A 450 -6.75 -15.47 -34.12
N GLU A 451 -7.61 -15.77 -33.14
CA GLU A 451 -9.04 -15.95 -33.35
C GLU A 451 -9.85 -14.71 -32.92
N PRO A 452 -10.73 -14.18 -33.78
CA PRO A 452 -11.62 -13.09 -33.42
C PRO A 452 -12.66 -13.57 -32.40
N GLY A 453 -12.98 -12.71 -31.43
CA GLY A 453 -13.91 -13.07 -30.36
C GLY A 453 -14.17 -11.93 -29.40
N VAL A 454 -15.24 -12.06 -28.63
CA VAL A 454 -15.57 -11.15 -27.52
C VAL A 454 -14.99 -11.75 -26.23
N LEU A 455 -14.24 -10.94 -25.51
CA LEU A 455 -13.55 -11.33 -24.28
C LEU A 455 -13.86 -10.35 -23.17
N VAL A 456 -13.56 -10.76 -21.95
CA VAL A 456 -13.69 -9.93 -20.75
C VAL A 456 -12.31 -9.80 -20.11
N ALA A 457 -11.88 -8.57 -19.80
CA ALA A 457 -10.72 -8.38 -18.94
C ALA A 457 -11.17 -8.17 -17.50
N ASP A 458 -10.56 -8.96 -16.62
CA ASP A 458 -10.66 -8.88 -15.17
C ASP A 458 -9.35 -8.31 -14.63
N VAL A 459 -9.43 -7.22 -13.87
CA VAL A 459 -8.24 -6.46 -13.46
C VAL A 459 -8.22 -6.34 -11.95
N TYR A 460 -7.07 -6.67 -11.38
CA TYR A 460 -6.79 -6.62 -9.95
C TYR A 460 -5.66 -5.63 -9.70
N VAL A 461 -5.79 -4.87 -8.61
CA VAL A 461 -4.76 -3.93 -8.18
C VAL A 461 -4.44 -4.22 -6.74
N CYS A 462 -3.19 -4.61 -6.46
CA CYS A 462 -2.74 -5.09 -5.16
C CYS A 462 -3.66 -6.20 -4.60
N GLY A 463 -4.10 -7.11 -5.48
CA GLY A 463 -5.01 -8.20 -5.14
C GLY A 463 -6.49 -7.82 -5.00
N LEU A 464 -6.86 -6.56 -5.20
CA LEU A 464 -8.26 -6.10 -5.17
C LEU A 464 -8.85 -6.02 -6.57
N GLU A 465 -9.96 -6.71 -6.79
CA GLU A 465 -10.70 -6.64 -8.06
C GLU A 465 -11.24 -5.21 -8.28
N ILE A 466 -10.90 -4.61 -9.42
CA ILE A 466 -11.54 -3.37 -9.86
C ILE A 466 -12.96 -3.75 -10.29
N ARG A 467 -13.98 -3.09 -9.72
CA ARG A 467 -15.41 -3.40 -9.92
C ARG A 467 -15.93 -3.28 -11.38
N LYS A 468 -15.10 -2.99 -12.38
CA LYS A 468 -15.48 -2.77 -13.78
C LYS A 468 -14.79 -3.77 -14.71
N LYS A 469 -15.38 -4.95 -14.93
CA LYS A 469 -14.93 -5.84 -16.01
C LYS A 469 -15.22 -5.21 -17.35
N ILE A 470 -14.22 -5.16 -18.25
CA ILE A 470 -14.40 -4.57 -19.57
C ILE A 470 -14.57 -5.67 -20.63
N LYS A 471 -15.70 -5.61 -21.34
CA LYS A 471 -15.94 -6.45 -22.53
C LYS A 471 -15.31 -5.78 -23.74
N PHE A 472 -14.51 -6.53 -24.50
CA PHE A 472 -13.89 -6.03 -25.72
C PHE A 472 -13.89 -7.11 -26.81
N ALA A 473 -13.87 -6.68 -28.07
CA ALA A 473 -13.84 -7.58 -29.21
C ALA A 473 -12.52 -7.43 -29.98
N ILE A 474 -11.93 -8.56 -30.36
CA ILE A 474 -10.83 -8.64 -31.33
C ILE A 474 -11.48 -8.95 -32.69
N LYS A 475 -11.32 -8.05 -33.67
CA LYS A 475 -11.92 -8.15 -35.01
C LYS A 475 -10.93 -8.71 -36.02
N ASP A 476 -11.43 -9.39 -37.05
CA ASP A 476 -10.65 -9.86 -38.20
C ASP A 476 -9.95 -8.72 -38.93
N SER A 477 -8.67 -8.92 -39.26
CA SER A 477 -7.93 -8.09 -40.20
C SER A 477 -8.37 -8.40 -41.63
N LYS A 478 -9.51 -7.87 -42.09
CA LYS A 478 -9.82 -7.84 -43.53
C LYS A 478 -9.01 -6.70 -44.18
N LEU A 479 -7.92 -7.06 -44.86
CA LEU A 479 -7.30 -6.19 -45.87
C LEU A 479 -8.36 -5.82 -46.94
N PRO A 480 -8.51 -4.55 -47.33
CA PRO A 480 -9.49 -4.18 -48.34
C PRO A 480 -9.06 -4.68 -49.74
N PRO A 481 -10.00 -5.13 -50.59
CA PRO A 481 -9.67 -5.61 -51.92
C PRO A 481 -9.29 -4.45 -52.86
N VAL A 482 -8.27 -4.68 -53.68
CA VAL A 482 -7.85 -3.80 -54.77
C VAL A 482 -8.98 -3.72 -55.81
N GLY A 483 -9.67 -2.58 -55.85
CA GLY A 483 -10.69 -2.27 -56.85
C GLY A 483 -10.15 -1.39 -57.96
N VAL A 484 -10.01 -1.95 -59.16
CA VAL A 484 -9.79 -1.20 -60.41
C VAL A 484 -11.13 -0.67 -60.94
N LYS A 485 -11.24 0.65 -61.17
CA LYS A 485 -11.94 1.33 -62.29
C LYS A 485 -11.80 2.85 -62.11
N LYS A 486 -11.02 3.51 -62.99
CA LYS A 486 -11.44 4.27 -64.19
C LYS A 486 -12.23 5.57 -63.92
N GLY A 487 -11.48 6.68 -63.90
CA GLY A 487 -11.69 7.89 -64.69
C GLY A 487 -12.80 8.89 -64.30
N ALA A 488 -12.41 10.09 -63.88
CA ALA A 488 -12.83 11.36 -64.49
C ALA A 488 -12.09 12.57 -63.88
N ARG A 489 -11.34 13.26 -64.76
CA ARG A 489 -10.99 14.69 -64.85
C ARG A 489 -10.86 15.56 -63.58
N ALA A 490 -9.64 16.08 -63.43
CA ALA A 490 -9.23 17.19 -62.59
C ALA A 490 -9.88 18.54 -62.95
N LYS A 491 -10.03 19.40 -61.94
CA LYS A 491 -9.84 20.85 -62.06
C LYS A 491 -8.87 21.32 -60.99
N ASP A 492 -7.87 22.04 -61.47
CA ASP A 492 -6.82 22.79 -60.79
C ASP A 492 -7.26 23.58 -59.56
N THR A 493 -6.38 23.70 -58.57
CA THR A 493 -5.59 24.93 -58.34
C THR A 493 -4.59 24.75 -57.19
N GLY A 494 -3.29 24.90 -57.51
CA GLY A 494 -2.39 25.77 -56.72
C GLY A 494 -1.37 25.17 -55.73
N ARG A 495 -0.12 24.99 -56.24
CA ARG A 495 1.21 25.29 -55.61
C ARG A 495 1.62 24.53 -54.32
N SER A 496 2.84 24.01 -54.12
CA SER A 496 4.15 24.39 -54.67
C SER A 496 5.24 23.32 -54.41
N LYS A 497 5.99 23.01 -55.48
CA LYS A 497 7.45 22.75 -55.62
C LYS A 497 8.15 21.60 -54.87
N THR A 498 8.43 20.58 -55.68
CA THR A 498 9.57 19.65 -55.61
C THR A 498 10.89 20.33 -56.03
N ILE A 499 11.99 19.99 -55.37
CA ILE A 499 13.36 20.12 -55.90
C ILE A 499 13.98 18.72 -55.93
N LYS A 500 14.40 18.28 -57.12
CA LYS A 500 15.28 17.11 -57.34
C LYS A 500 16.74 17.50 -57.09
N PRO A 501 17.63 16.51 -56.91
CA PRO A 501 18.93 16.58 -57.55
C PRO A 501 19.19 15.45 -58.56
N GLN A 502 20.10 15.76 -59.48
CA GLN A 502 20.53 15.00 -60.64
C GLN A 502 21.77 14.14 -60.37
N ASN A 503 21.99 13.20 -61.29
CA ASN A 503 23.14 12.29 -61.50
C ASN A 503 24.53 12.93 -61.36
N THR A 504 25.51 12.12 -60.95
CA THR A 504 26.73 11.77 -61.74
C THR A 504 27.51 10.63 -61.06
N SER A 505 27.91 9.62 -61.83
CA SER A 505 28.98 8.63 -61.51
C SER A 505 30.25 9.06 -62.28
N PRO A 506 31.47 8.46 -62.15
CA PRO A 506 31.89 7.30 -61.34
C PRO A 506 33.27 7.45 -60.61
N ALA A 507 33.54 6.66 -59.57
CA ALA A 507 34.91 6.30 -59.19
C ALA A 507 34.92 4.99 -58.38
N SER A 508 35.55 3.98 -58.94
CA SER A 508 35.83 2.67 -58.36
C SER A 508 36.68 2.74 -57.09
N LYS A 509 36.19 2.16 -55.98
CA LYS A 509 37.01 1.51 -54.95
C LYS A 509 36.13 0.54 -54.14
N MET A 510 36.66 -0.69 -54.02
CA MET A 510 36.18 -1.93 -53.40
C MET A 510 34.89 -1.90 -52.55
N ASN A 511 33.92 -2.74 -52.94
CA ASN A 511 32.80 -3.17 -52.10
C ASN A 511 33.31 -3.99 -50.90
N GLU A 512 33.43 -3.39 -49.72
CA GLU A 512 33.34 -4.15 -48.47
C GLU A 512 31.87 -4.48 -48.24
N LYS A 513 31.53 -5.77 -48.26
CA LYS A 513 30.20 -6.24 -47.86
C LYS A 513 29.98 -5.84 -46.39
N VAL A 514 29.05 -4.93 -46.12
CA VAL A 514 28.61 -4.60 -44.76
C VAL A 514 28.18 -5.89 -44.06
N VAL A 515 28.85 -6.23 -42.96
CA VAL A 515 28.59 -7.46 -42.21
C VAL A 515 27.28 -7.28 -41.45
N THR A 516 26.32 -8.18 -41.69
CA THR A 516 25.01 -8.22 -41.00
C THR A 516 24.83 -9.57 -40.30
N GLY A 517 24.28 -9.57 -39.09
CA GLY A 517 24.06 -10.78 -38.30
C GLY A 517 22.62 -11.29 -38.32
N ASN A 518 22.36 -12.33 -37.53
CA ASN A 518 21.08 -13.03 -37.44
C ASN A 518 20.31 -12.73 -36.13
N GLN A 519 20.54 -11.55 -35.55
CA GLN A 519 19.79 -11.05 -34.41
C GLN A 519 18.28 -10.92 -34.73
N PRO A 520 17.38 -11.36 -33.84
CA PRO A 520 15.95 -11.07 -33.93
C PRO A 520 15.63 -9.58 -33.92
N ARG A 521 14.48 -9.18 -34.47
CA ARG A 521 14.05 -7.76 -34.43
C ARG A 521 13.74 -7.35 -32.98
N GLY A 522 14.28 -6.22 -32.55
CA GLY A 522 14.08 -5.65 -31.22
C GLY A 522 14.35 -4.14 -31.21
N SER A 523 14.18 -3.50 -30.06
CA SER A 523 14.54 -2.10 -29.82
C SER A 523 15.80 -1.97 -28.96
N MET A 524 16.50 -0.83 -29.12
CA MET A 524 17.62 -0.41 -28.28
C MET A 524 17.34 1.01 -27.81
N ASP A 525 16.98 1.15 -26.54
CA ASP A 525 16.62 2.40 -25.88
C ASP A 525 17.77 2.85 -24.97
N VAL A 526 18.02 4.17 -24.90
CA VAL A 526 19.16 4.71 -24.16
C VAL A 526 18.72 5.87 -23.27
N ARG A 527 19.09 5.83 -21.99
CA ARG A 527 18.89 6.93 -21.03
C ARG A 527 20.18 7.24 -20.27
N ILE A 528 20.31 8.47 -19.80
CA ILE A 528 21.50 8.94 -19.08
C ILE A 528 21.11 9.31 -17.64
N GLU A 529 21.78 8.69 -16.67
CA GLU A 529 21.67 9.00 -15.25
C GLU A 529 22.84 9.91 -14.82
N LYS A 530 22.61 11.23 -14.84
CA LYS A 530 23.68 12.23 -14.61
C LYS A 530 24.29 12.21 -13.20
N HIS A 531 23.55 11.72 -12.20
CA HIS A 531 23.94 11.78 -10.79
C HIS A 531 24.56 10.49 -10.26
N LEU A 532 24.73 9.48 -11.11
CA LEU A 532 25.21 8.16 -10.69
C LEU A 532 26.44 7.78 -11.51
N SER A 533 27.57 7.64 -10.83
CA SER A 533 28.81 7.15 -11.43
C SER A 533 28.96 5.64 -11.25
N LEU A 534 29.61 5.00 -12.21
CA LEU A 534 30.00 3.59 -12.10
C LEU A 534 31.36 3.51 -11.37
N PRO A 535 31.58 2.51 -10.49
CA PRO A 535 32.87 2.31 -9.83
C PRO A 535 34.05 2.27 -10.82
N GLY A 536 35.12 3.00 -10.54
CA GLY A 536 36.28 3.17 -11.43
C GLY A 536 36.06 4.15 -12.59
N ASN A 537 34.90 4.82 -12.64
CA ASN A 537 34.57 5.91 -13.55
C ASN A 537 33.88 7.04 -12.76
N GLU A 538 34.51 7.47 -11.67
CA GLU A 538 34.02 8.54 -10.82
C GLU A 538 34.00 9.88 -11.56
N GLY A 539 32.94 10.68 -11.36
CA GLY A 539 32.84 12.03 -11.91
C GLY A 539 32.14 12.15 -13.27
N CYS A 540 31.72 11.03 -13.87
CA CYS A 540 30.80 11.01 -15.02
C CYS A 540 29.49 10.27 -14.68
N GLY A 541 28.42 10.56 -15.43
CA GLY A 541 27.12 9.88 -15.27
C GLY A 541 27.15 8.41 -15.73
N THR A 542 26.00 7.75 -15.74
CA THR A 542 25.83 6.39 -16.26
C THR A 542 24.91 6.40 -17.48
N ILE A 543 25.38 5.85 -18.59
CA ILE A 543 24.54 5.51 -19.75
C ILE A 543 23.90 4.15 -19.47
N VAL A 544 22.57 4.08 -19.53
CA VAL A 544 21.80 2.85 -19.39
C VAL A 544 21.20 2.51 -20.74
N ILE A 545 21.52 1.33 -21.25
CA ILE A 545 21.04 0.80 -22.53
C ILE A 545 20.06 -0.34 -22.24
N THR A 546 18.84 -0.24 -22.76
CA THR A 546 17.81 -1.26 -22.65
C THR A 546 17.56 -1.87 -24.02
N TYR A 547 17.81 -3.18 -24.16
CA TYR A 547 17.49 -3.96 -25.34
C TYR A 547 16.21 -4.74 -25.10
N THR A 548 15.22 -4.59 -25.98
CA THR A 548 13.92 -5.27 -25.84
C THR A 548 13.62 -6.12 -27.07
N PHE A 549 13.35 -7.40 -26.85
CA PHE A 549 12.99 -8.35 -27.88
C PHE A 549 11.70 -9.08 -27.51
N GLN A 550 10.76 -9.14 -28.45
CA GLN A 550 9.51 -9.90 -28.29
C GLN A 550 9.72 -11.38 -28.64
N SER A 551 8.87 -12.26 -28.11
CA SER A 551 8.83 -13.66 -28.55
C SER A 551 8.44 -13.74 -30.02
N GLY A 552 8.97 -14.72 -30.75
CA GLY A 552 8.71 -14.81 -32.18
C GLY A 552 9.04 -16.18 -32.76
N ILE A 553 8.95 -16.28 -34.09
CA ILE A 553 9.28 -17.49 -34.83
C ILE A 553 10.65 -17.34 -35.48
N GLN A 554 11.47 -18.38 -35.38
CA GLN A 554 12.79 -18.42 -35.98
C GLN A 554 12.73 -18.39 -37.51
N THR A 555 13.52 -17.49 -38.10
CA THR A 555 13.66 -17.37 -39.56
C THR A 555 14.58 -18.46 -40.11
N GLU A 556 14.70 -18.57 -41.44
CA GLU A 556 15.64 -19.49 -42.11
C GLU A 556 17.11 -19.24 -41.73
N ASN A 557 17.45 -18.06 -41.17
CA ASN A 557 18.80 -17.70 -40.76
C ASN A 557 19.09 -18.00 -39.27
N HIS A 558 18.15 -18.61 -38.55
CA HIS A 558 18.30 -19.01 -37.15
C HIS A 558 18.55 -20.53 -37.01
N PRO A 559 19.08 -21.02 -35.87
CA PRO A 559 19.48 -22.43 -35.72
C PRO A 559 18.34 -23.44 -35.91
N ASN A 560 17.11 -23.07 -35.57
CA ASN A 560 15.94 -23.94 -35.69
C ASN A 560 14.79 -23.23 -36.43
N PRO A 561 14.80 -23.15 -37.78
CA PRO A 561 13.77 -22.46 -38.55
C PRO A 561 12.35 -22.93 -38.20
N LYS A 562 11.40 -22.00 -38.19
CA LYS A 562 9.97 -22.22 -37.85
C LYS A 562 9.68 -22.62 -36.40
N LYS A 563 10.67 -22.80 -35.53
CA LYS A 563 10.45 -22.98 -34.09
C LYS A 563 10.25 -21.65 -33.38
N PRO A 564 9.44 -21.58 -32.32
CA PRO A 564 9.33 -20.37 -31.51
C PRO A 564 10.63 -20.12 -30.73
N TYR A 565 10.93 -18.84 -30.47
CA TYR A 565 11.92 -18.40 -29.49
C TYR A 565 11.27 -17.44 -28.50
N THR A 566 11.77 -17.44 -27.27
CA THR A 566 11.26 -16.59 -26.18
C THR A 566 11.94 -15.21 -26.22
N GLY A 567 11.14 -14.15 -26.15
CA GLY A 567 11.59 -12.77 -26.03
C GLY A 567 12.33 -12.49 -24.72
N THR A 568 13.03 -11.35 -24.66
CA THR A 568 13.78 -10.95 -23.46
C THR A 568 14.01 -9.44 -23.45
N THR A 569 14.19 -8.90 -22.25
CA THR A 569 14.68 -7.53 -22.04
C THR A 569 16.02 -7.59 -21.31
N ARG A 570 17.02 -6.85 -21.80
CA ARG A 570 18.35 -6.81 -21.20
C ARG A 570 18.81 -5.38 -20.99
N ILE A 571 19.44 -5.14 -19.85
CA ILE A 571 19.98 -3.83 -19.47
C ILE A 571 21.50 -3.91 -19.44
N ALA A 572 22.16 -2.91 -20.01
CA ALA A 572 23.61 -2.75 -19.99
C ALA A 572 24.01 -1.33 -19.57
N TYR A 573 25.20 -1.20 -18.98
CA TYR A 573 25.70 0.05 -18.40
C TYR A 573 27.05 0.46 -19.00
N LEU A 574 27.17 1.72 -19.40
CA LEU A 574 28.43 2.36 -19.80
C LEU A 574 28.64 3.64 -18.96
N PRO A 575 29.88 4.03 -18.66
CA PRO A 575 30.14 5.34 -18.10
C PRO A 575 29.83 6.44 -19.13
N ASP A 576 29.25 7.55 -18.69
CA ASP A 576 28.95 8.71 -19.53
C ASP A 576 30.19 9.62 -19.69
N ASN A 577 31.29 9.02 -20.18
CA ASN A 577 32.52 9.70 -20.56
C ASN A 577 32.77 9.52 -22.07
N ASP A 578 33.77 10.22 -22.63
CA ASP A 578 34.04 10.21 -24.08
C ASP A 578 34.18 8.80 -24.66
N LYS A 579 34.84 7.90 -23.92
CA LYS A 579 35.06 6.52 -24.33
C LYS A 579 33.79 5.69 -24.26
N GLY A 580 32.97 5.85 -23.22
CA GLY A 580 31.67 5.18 -23.10
C GLY A 580 30.66 5.69 -24.14
N GLN A 581 30.65 6.98 -24.47
CA GLN A 581 29.85 7.55 -25.55
C GLN A 581 30.26 7.01 -26.93
N LYS A 582 31.57 6.82 -27.15
CA LYS A 582 32.09 6.19 -28.36
C LYS A 582 31.64 4.73 -28.49
N VAL A 583 31.77 3.94 -27.42
CA VAL A 583 31.27 2.56 -27.37
C VAL A 583 29.76 2.51 -27.63
N LEU A 584 28.98 3.41 -27.02
CA LEU A 584 27.53 3.50 -27.25
C LEU A 584 27.18 3.66 -28.73
N LYS A 585 27.85 4.57 -29.44
CA LYS A 585 27.57 4.81 -30.87
C LYS A 585 27.87 3.57 -31.71
N LEU A 586 28.98 2.88 -31.45
CA LEU A 586 29.35 1.65 -32.15
C LEU A 586 28.39 0.49 -31.82
N LEU A 587 27.92 0.40 -30.57
CA LEU A 587 26.89 -0.57 -30.19
C LEU A 587 25.57 -0.32 -30.94
N LYS A 588 25.18 0.94 -31.17
CA LYS A 588 23.99 1.26 -32.00
C LYS A 588 24.16 0.74 -33.42
N VAL A 589 25.31 1.00 -34.06
CA VAL A 589 25.61 0.46 -35.40
C VAL A 589 25.59 -1.07 -35.40
N ALA A 590 26.21 -1.71 -34.42
CA ALA A 590 26.21 -3.17 -34.31
C ALA A 590 24.81 -3.76 -34.07
N PHE A 591 23.96 -3.06 -33.33
CA PHE A 591 22.57 -3.44 -33.10
C PHE A 591 21.74 -3.33 -34.39
N GLU A 592 21.88 -2.23 -35.13
CA GLU A 592 21.22 -2.02 -36.43
C GLU A 592 21.65 -3.06 -37.48
N ARG A 593 22.92 -3.48 -37.44
CA ARG A 593 23.46 -4.57 -38.27
C ARG A 593 23.10 -5.96 -37.74
N GLY A 594 22.46 -6.08 -36.58
CA GLY A 594 22.02 -7.34 -36.00
C GLY A 594 23.16 -8.24 -35.49
N LEU A 595 24.23 -7.65 -34.96
CA LEU A 595 25.48 -8.34 -34.60
C LEU A 595 25.63 -8.63 -33.10
N LEU A 596 24.79 -8.04 -32.24
CA LEU A 596 24.92 -8.09 -30.77
C LEU A 596 24.22 -9.28 -30.13
N PHE A 597 23.18 -9.82 -30.78
CA PHE A 597 22.38 -10.93 -30.28
C PHE A 597 22.22 -12.05 -31.31
N ALA A 598 21.81 -13.22 -30.84
CA ALA A 598 21.44 -14.36 -31.67
C ALA A 598 20.40 -15.22 -30.94
N VAL A 599 19.71 -16.11 -31.67
CA VAL A 599 18.92 -17.18 -31.05
C VAL A 599 19.83 -18.37 -30.78
N GLY A 600 19.78 -18.94 -29.59
CA GLY A 600 20.57 -20.10 -29.21
C GLY A 600 20.19 -20.66 -27.84
N VAL A 601 21.10 -21.44 -27.28
CA VAL A 601 20.93 -22.04 -25.95
C VAL A 601 21.39 -21.04 -24.89
N SER A 602 20.51 -20.72 -23.94
CA SER A 602 20.84 -19.91 -22.78
C SER A 602 21.94 -20.59 -21.95
N GLN A 603 23.08 -19.92 -21.78
CA GLN A 603 24.19 -20.46 -21.00
C GLN A 603 23.86 -20.64 -19.52
N THR A 604 22.97 -19.80 -18.98
CA THR A 604 22.61 -19.79 -17.55
C THR A 604 21.52 -20.81 -17.22
N THR A 605 20.57 -21.03 -18.14
CA THR A 605 19.39 -21.88 -17.88
C THR A 605 19.39 -23.18 -18.70
N GLY A 606 20.28 -23.33 -19.69
CA GLY A 606 20.32 -24.47 -20.60
C GLY A 606 19.12 -24.54 -21.57
N VAL A 607 18.22 -23.55 -21.53
CA VAL A 607 17.02 -23.52 -22.36
C VAL A 607 17.39 -23.13 -23.78
N ASP A 608 17.04 -23.99 -24.74
CA ASP A 608 17.21 -23.75 -26.17
C ASP A 608 16.16 -22.75 -26.71
N ASN A 609 16.43 -22.18 -27.89
CA ASN A 609 15.55 -21.23 -28.57
C ASN A 609 15.29 -19.95 -27.75
N CYS A 610 16.35 -19.41 -27.16
CA CYS A 610 16.33 -18.15 -26.40
C CYS A 610 17.26 -17.11 -27.03
N ILE A 611 17.01 -15.82 -26.76
CA ILE A 611 17.88 -14.74 -27.23
C ILE A 611 19.09 -14.61 -26.32
N VAL A 612 20.29 -14.75 -26.88
CA VAL A 612 21.56 -14.73 -26.17
C VAL A 612 22.50 -13.66 -26.72
N TRP A 613 23.46 -13.21 -25.90
CA TRP A 613 24.54 -12.33 -26.34
C TRP A 613 25.38 -13.01 -27.42
N ASN A 614 25.70 -12.29 -28.49
CA ASN A 614 26.46 -12.80 -29.62
C ASN A 614 27.88 -12.23 -29.62
N GLY A 615 28.70 -12.60 -28.64
CA GLY A 615 30.15 -12.36 -28.65
C GLY A 615 30.63 -10.93 -28.38
N VAL A 616 29.74 -9.96 -28.13
CA VAL A 616 30.10 -8.63 -27.62
C VAL A 616 29.67 -8.51 -26.16
N GLN A 617 30.63 -8.28 -25.28
CA GLN A 617 30.42 -8.22 -23.85
C GLN A 617 29.65 -6.96 -23.44
N HIS A 618 28.69 -7.15 -22.55
CA HIS A 618 27.91 -6.07 -21.96
C HIS A 618 28.03 -6.13 -20.45
N LYS A 619 28.17 -4.95 -19.82
CA LYS A 619 28.09 -4.85 -18.37
C LYS A 619 26.63 -4.80 -17.95
N THR A 620 26.11 -5.92 -17.48
CA THR A 620 24.72 -6.05 -17.02
C THR A 620 24.55 -5.74 -15.53
N SER A 621 25.64 -5.44 -14.83
CA SER A 621 25.66 -4.97 -13.44
C SER A 621 26.40 -3.65 -13.32
N ARG A 622 25.99 -2.80 -12.37
CA ARG A 622 26.71 -1.55 -12.05
C ARG A 622 27.90 -1.79 -11.10
N HIS A 623 27.92 -2.93 -10.40
CA HIS A 623 28.87 -3.23 -9.33
C HIS A 623 29.33 -4.70 -9.40
N GLY A 624 30.33 -5.07 -8.59
CA GLY A 624 30.79 -6.46 -8.44
C GLY A 624 31.95 -6.87 -9.36
N GLY A 625 32.53 -5.90 -10.10
CA GLY A 625 33.73 -6.09 -10.92
C GLY A 625 33.54 -7.01 -12.14
N HIS A 626 34.65 -7.30 -12.83
CA HIS A 626 34.68 -8.13 -14.06
C HIS A 626 33.88 -9.44 -13.95
N LEU A 627 34.12 -10.22 -12.88
CA LEU A 627 33.52 -11.54 -12.66
C LEU A 627 31.98 -11.50 -12.50
N SER A 628 31.41 -10.34 -12.12
CA SER A 628 29.97 -10.15 -12.00
C SER A 628 29.36 -9.42 -13.21
N PHE A 629 30.09 -9.31 -14.32
CA PHE A 629 29.73 -8.47 -15.47
C PHE A 629 29.41 -7.03 -15.05
N GLY A 630 30.13 -6.52 -14.05
CA GLY A 630 29.94 -5.17 -13.51
C GLY A 630 31.24 -4.37 -13.41
N TYR A 631 31.15 -3.23 -12.74
CA TYR A 631 32.25 -2.30 -12.51
C TYR A 631 32.78 -2.44 -11.06
N PRO A 632 34.05 -2.10 -10.78
CA PRO A 632 35.05 -1.59 -11.72
C PRO A 632 35.60 -2.69 -12.64
N ASP A 633 35.81 -2.36 -13.91
CA ASP A 633 36.52 -3.18 -14.88
C ASP A 633 37.26 -2.23 -15.84
N PRO A 634 38.56 -1.99 -15.61
CA PRO A 634 39.31 -0.95 -16.32
C PRO A 634 39.50 -1.27 -17.81
N ASP A 635 39.54 -2.55 -18.18
CA ASP A 635 39.84 -3.01 -19.54
C ASP A 635 38.57 -3.24 -20.38
N TYR A 636 37.39 -3.07 -19.78
CA TYR A 636 36.11 -3.39 -20.41
C TYR A 636 35.86 -2.60 -21.70
N LEU A 637 36.05 -1.28 -21.67
CA LEU A 637 35.74 -0.43 -22.83
C LEU A 637 36.65 -0.74 -24.02
N ASP A 638 37.92 -1.06 -23.78
CA ASP A 638 38.85 -1.50 -24.83
C ASP A 638 38.46 -2.87 -25.38
N THR A 639 38.13 -3.80 -24.49
CA THR A 639 37.68 -5.15 -24.85
C THR A 639 36.44 -5.12 -25.75
N VAL A 640 35.48 -4.22 -25.47
CA VAL A 640 34.28 -4.07 -26.30
C VAL A 640 34.60 -3.46 -27.66
N LEU A 641 35.49 -2.47 -27.72
CA LEU A 641 35.95 -1.89 -28.98
C LEU A 641 36.61 -2.96 -29.87
N ASP A 642 37.47 -3.81 -29.31
CA ASP A 642 38.11 -4.92 -30.03
C ASP A 642 37.09 -5.96 -30.52
N GLN A 643 36.09 -6.30 -29.69
CA GLN A 643 35.03 -7.24 -30.07
C GLN A 643 34.11 -6.70 -31.16
N LEU A 644 33.83 -5.39 -31.15
CA LEU A 644 33.07 -4.72 -32.20
C LEU A 644 33.87 -4.65 -33.50
N ALA A 645 35.17 -4.33 -33.41
CA ALA A 645 36.07 -4.32 -34.56
C ALA A 645 36.19 -5.72 -35.20
N ALA A 646 36.29 -6.78 -34.39
CA ALA A 646 36.29 -8.16 -34.86
C ALA A 646 34.98 -8.56 -35.59
N LYS A 647 33.89 -7.84 -35.33
CA LYS A 647 32.59 -8.00 -36.02
C LYS A 647 32.40 -7.03 -37.19
N GLY A 648 33.44 -6.29 -37.57
CA GLY A 648 33.39 -5.33 -38.68
C GLY A 648 32.61 -4.06 -38.34
N VAL A 649 32.59 -3.65 -37.05
CA VAL A 649 32.04 -2.37 -36.59
C VAL A 649 33.18 -1.56 -35.98
N THR A 650 33.62 -0.55 -36.69
CA THR A 650 34.78 0.29 -36.34
C THR A 650 34.40 1.77 -36.37
N GLU A 651 35.34 2.65 -36.02
CA GLU A 651 35.13 4.10 -36.06
C GLU A 651 34.80 4.64 -37.45
N VAL A 652 35.10 3.90 -38.53
CA VAL A 652 34.74 4.27 -39.90
C VAL A 652 33.22 4.21 -40.12
N ASP A 653 32.49 3.54 -39.23
CA ASP A 653 31.03 3.39 -39.29
C ASP A 653 30.26 4.45 -38.47
N LEU A 654 30.96 5.38 -37.80
CA LEU A 654 30.41 6.51 -37.04
C LEU A 654 30.36 7.78 -37.89
#